data_AF-A0A285JC25-F1
#
_entry.id   AF-A0A285JC25-F1
#
_cell.length_a   1.000
_cell.length_b   1.000
_cell.length_c   1.000
_cell.angle_alpha   90.00
_cell.angle_beta   90.00
_cell.angle_gamma   90.00
#
_symmetry.space_group_name_H-M   'P 1'
#
loop_
_entity.id
_entity.type
_entity.pdbx_description
1 polymer ?
#
loop_
_entity_poly.entity_id
_entity_poly.type
_entity_poly.pdbx_seq_one_letter_code
_entity_poly.pdbx_strand_id
1 'polypeptide(L)'
;MSALSLASVSSRTACLLVAPPGTRYGLAAPMGWSCAGEGRIVARGETRVAPVFIEGLSPDTDYEFSIGRQALSFRTAPCAGLVKVTDHGASPDLADNAPAFARALAALPEGGTLHVPAGRFAISPVFLRAQMTLWLEEGAELFALHDRSAWPILPPRDDAGRVIGTWEGLPEASFAAPLTAVDCDGLVITGLGTLDAGGDRGDWWSWPKDTRDDARRPRALFLAHGRDVQLSGITVRNSPSWTVHPYRIDGLTCAGLKIQNPHDSPNTDGLNPESCTDVTLAGIHFSVGDDCIAVKSGKRGTGALKGLADHLAPTRRLHVHHCLMERGHGGMVLGSEMSGDITDVTVTACEFIGTDRGLRIKTRRGRGGEVARVHFSDVLMQGVGTPLAINAFYYCDPDGRSPEVQSRNPAPVDETTPRIHDITFRNVIATDVAVCAVAVLGLPEAPVTGVRLMNFRASLDPSAPPQVPLMADGVEAVSGRALWSDFAEVAGQVIPIEEQETPQVLTRYFTDFLAAWQPYKEGRWCYEDGCIFRGLALLADATGEAHWRDTMKRMVDAQIGEGPSLAGYNPSEYNIDNILSGRALLDLAEQTGDPVYMQCAALEIRQLDTHPRTRSGVYWHKLRYPWQVWLDGLYMGPPFQIGYGLATGQEAYVTDSLTQLDTALKMLFVEKTGLYAHAIDEAKMQPWCDPETGMSHAHWSRSLGWLVMALVDVAELVGPERFAPLRDRTVKLLADVASYRRPEGLWLQVLDEPELEGNYLETSASAMFVYGLLKGAELGLYDGDVAMLFDDLTAYALREVEGKPSMVEMCWVAGLGWFEGRFRDGTGPYYVSERRVSDDAKGVGPLMMAAAAEIARKARG
;
A
#
# COMPACT_ATOMS: atom_id res chain seq x y z
N MET A 1 -7.24 -6.94 5.38
CA MET A 1 -6.25 -7.81 6.07
C MET A 1 -5.98 -7.23 7.44
N SER A 2 -5.73 -8.06 8.45
CA SER A 2 -5.24 -7.54 9.74
C SER A 2 -3.91 -6.83 9.49
N ALA A 3 -3.68 -5.70 10.16
CA ALA A 3 -2.44 -4.95 10.04
C ALA A 3 -1.23 -5.64 10.71
N LEU A 4 -1.44 -6.83 11.27
CA LEU A 4 -0.43 -7.67 11.90
C LEU A 4 -0.67 -9.14 11.53
N SER A 5 0.38 -9.85 11.14
CA SER A 5 0.35 -11.29 10.86
C SER A 5 1.69 -11.97 11.18
N LEU A 6 1.66 -13.29 11.37
CA LEU A 6 2.85 -14.11 11.57
C LEU A 6 3.29 -14.68 10.22
N ALA A 7 4.46 -14.28 9.73
CA ALA A 7 5.01 -14.79 8.46
C ALA A 7 5.79 -16.09 8.64
N SER A 8 6.51 -16.22 9.76
CA SER A 8 7.20 -17.47 10.07
C SER A 8 7.46 -17.58 11.57
N VAL A 9 7.58 -18.80 12.06
CA VAL A 9 7.95 -19.10 13.45
C VAL A 9 8.84 -20.33 13.48
N SER A 10 9.86 -20.33 14.33
CA SER A 10 10.67 -21.51 14.62
C SER A 10 10.61 -21.81 16.11
N SER A 11 11.47 -22.71 16.58
CA SER A 11 11.64 -22.95 18.01
C SER A 11 12.41 -21.84 18.74
N ARG A 12 13.02 -20.90 18.02
CA ARG A 12 13.92 -19.86 18.55
C ARG A 12 13.67 -18.45 18.00
N THR A 13 12.86 -18.33 16.95
CA THR A 13 12.71 -17.08 16.20
C THR A 13 11.28 -16.91 15.71
N ALA A 14 10.90 -15.67 15.41
CA ALA A 14 9.64 -15.36 14.73
C ALA A 14 9.85 -14.18 13.77
N CYS A 15 9.18 -14.22 12.63
CA CYS A 15 9.05 -13.08 11.72
C CYS A 15 7.58 -12.66 11.68
N LEU A 16 7.31 -11.43 12.11
CA LEU A 16 6.01 -10.79 12.06
C LEU A 16 5.96 -9.85 10.87
N LEU A 17 4.78 -9.66 10.29
CA LEU A 17 4.53 -8.62 9.31
C LEU A 17 3.60 -7.58 9.91
N VAL A 18 4.10 -6.36 9.98
CA VAL A 18 3.39 -5.16 10.40
C VAL A 18 3.00 -4.41 9.12
N ALA A 19 1.74 -4.53 8.73
CA ALA A 19 1.24 -4.03 7.45
C ALA A 19 -0.07 -3.25 7.65
N PRO A 20 -0.05 -2.06 8.29
CA PRO A 20 -1.20 -1.17 8.26
C PRO A 20 -1.64 -0.87 6.82
N PRO A 21 -2.93 -0.57 6.56
CA PRO A 21 -3.43 -0.34 5.21
C PRO A 21 -2.56 0.65 4.41
N GLY A 22 -2.20 0.28 3.18
CA GLY A 22 -1.29 1.07 2.33
C GLY A 22 0.20 0.73 2.48
N THR A 23 0.58 -0.06 3.48
CA THR A 23 1.97 -0.51 3.68
C THR A 23 2.39 -1.46 2.57
N ARG A 24 3.57 -1.20 1.99
CA ARG A 24 4.27 -2.13 1.08
C ARG A 24 5.44 -2.77 1.83
N TYR A 25 6.69 -2.41 1.53
CA TYR A 25 7.84 -2.84 2.32
C TYR A 25 8.18 -1.81 3.41
N GLY A 26 8.25 -0.53 3.05
CA GLY A 26 8.47 0.57 3.98
C GLY A 26 7.20 0.94 4.74
N LEU A 27 7.37 1.34 6.00
CA LEU A 27 6.32 1.96 6.80
C LEU A 27 6.35 3.49 6.60
N ALA A 28 5.17 4.12 6.60
CA ALA A 28 5.05 5.58 6.48
C ALA A 28 5.74 6.33 7.63
N ALA A 29 5.79 5.73 8.81
CA ALA A 29 6.51 6.24 9.97
C ALA A 29 7.12 5.08 10.78
N PRO A 30 8.18 5.33 11.57
CA PRO A 30 8.71 4.34 12.48
C PRO A 30 7.68 3.93 13.53
N MET A 31 7.64 2.64 13.87
CA MET A 31 6.69 2.10 14.85
C MET A 31 7.42 1.28 15.92
N GLY A 32 7.17 1.63 17.18
CA GLY A 32 7.66 0.87 18.34
C GLY A 32 6.89 -0.43 18.53
N TRP A 33 7.61 -1.51 18.81
CA TRP A 33 7.04 -2.83 19.09
C TRP A 33 7.64 -3.46 20.36
N SER A 34 6.90 -4.41 20.93
CA SER A 34 7.36 -5.25 22.03
C SER A 34 6.84 -6.67 21.86
N CYS A 35 7.56 -7.64 22.40
CA CYS A 35 7.16 -9.04 22.45
C CYS A 35 7.29 -9.53 23.89
N ALA A 36 6.22 -10.10 24.42
CA ALA A 36 6.16 -10.63 25.77
C ALA A 36 5.95 -12.15 25.75
N GLY A 37 6.69 -12.86 26.59
CA GLY A 37 6.49 -14.29 26.86
C GLY A 37 6.36 -14.50 28.37
N GLU A 38 5.44 -15.37 28.80
CA GLU A 38 5.18 -15.66 30.22
C GLU A 38 4.95 -14.40 31.09
N GLY A 39 4.29 -13.38 30.52
CA GLY A 39 3.99 -12.12 31.20
C GLY A 39 5.17 -11.17 31.37
N ARG A 40 6.30 -11.39 30.69
CA ARG A 40 7.48 -10.50 30.69
C ARG A 40 7.86 -10.10 29.27
N ILE A 41 8.25 -8.85 29.07
CA ILE A 41 8.80 -8.39 27.80
C ILE A 41 10.15 -9.07 27.56
N VAL A 42 10.25 -9.87 26.51
CA VAL A 42 11.48 -10.57 26.09
C VAL A 42 12.25 -9.85 24.99
N ALA A 43 11.55 -9.05 24.17
CA ALA A 43 12.15 -8.24 23.11
C ALA A 43 11.34 -6.95 22.89
N ARG A 44 11.99 -5.90 22.41
CA ARG A 44 11.36 -4.65 21.98
C ARG A 44 12.26 -3.92 21.00
N GLY A 45 11.67 -3.09 20.17
CA GLY A 45 12.42 -2.30 19.22
C GLY A 45 11.54 -1.28 18.51
N GLU A 46 12.09 -0.71 17.45
CA GLU A 46 11.39 0.12 16.49
C GLU A 46 11.59 -0.50 15.10
N THR A 47 10.58 -0.42 14.24
CA THR A 47 10.71 -0.81 12.84
C THR A 47 10.31 0.33 11.91
N ARG A 48 10.95 0.39 10.74
CA ARG A 48 10.60 1.28 9.62
C ARG A 48 10.12 0.49 8.39
N VAL A 49 10.05 -0.82 8.52
CA VAL A 49 9.69 -1.76 7.45
C VAL A 49 8.67 -2.75 7.98
N ALA A 50 7.90 -3.34 7.06
CA ALA A 50 6.86 -4.30 7.40
C ALA A 50 7.37 -5.55 8.16
N PRO A 51 8.47 -6.21 7.76
CA PRO A 51 8.98 -7.37 8.50
C PRO A 51 9.65 -6.97 9.83
N VAL A 52 9.19 -7.57 10.92
CA VAL A 52 9.86 -7.51 12.23
C VAL A 52 10.34 -8.90 12.60
N PHE A 53 11.65 -9.04 12.77
CA PHE A 53 12.27 -10.31 13.13
C PHE A 53 12.68 -10.30 14.60
N ILE A 54 12.39 -11.40 15.29
CA ILE A 54 12.69 -11.60 16.70
C ILE A 54 13.48 -12.90 16.84
N GLU A 55 14.63 -12.84 17.51
CA GLU A 55 15.46 -14.00 17.82
C GLU A 55 15.63 -14.21 19.33
N GLY A 56 16.19 -15.37 19.70
CA GLY A 56 16.45 -15.72 21.10
C GLY A 56 15.21 -16.14 21.90
N LEU A 57 14.13 -16.56 21.23
CA LEU A 57 12.92 -17.04 21.88
C LEU A 57 13.14 -18.43 22.50
N SER A 58 12.39 -18.74 23.56
CA SER A 58 12.31 -20.07 24.15
C SER A 58 11.44 -20.98 23.28
N PRO A 59 11.73 -22.30 23.21
CA PRO A 59 10.90 -23.26 22.48
C PRO A 59 9.60 -23.54 23.22
N ASP A 60 8.58 -23.98 22.47
CA ASP A 60 7.28 -24.39 23.01
C ASP A 60 6.67 -23.37 24.00
N THR A 61 6.81 -22.09 23.69
CA THR A 61 6.44 -20.98 24.58
C THR A 61 5.46 -20.06 23.85
N ASP A 62 4.41 -19.64 24.57
CA ASP A 62 3.43 -18.67 24.07
C ASP A 62 3.99 -17.24 24.22
N TYR A 63 3.82 -16.46 23.17
CA TYR A 63 4.24 -15.07 23.06
C TYR A 63 3.10 -14.18 22.59
N GLU A 64 3.15 -12.92 22.99
CA GLU A 64 2.31 -11.84 22.49
C GLU A 64 3.20 -10.74 21.91
N PHE A 65 3.06 -10.50 20.60
CA PHE A 65 3.67 -9.37 19.92
C PHE A 65 2.71 -8.19 19.91
N SER A 66 3.19 -7.01 20.30
CA SER A 66 2.38 -5.79 20.39
C SER A 66 3.05 -4.63 19.66
N ILE A 67 2.27 -3.90 18.86
CA ILE A 67 2.69 -2.71 18.12
C ILE A 67 1.54 -1.70 18.04
N GLY A 68 1.76 -0.47 18.52
CA GLY A 68 0.69 0.49 18.71
C GLY A 68 -0.42 -0.06 19.61
N ARG A 69 -1.66 -0.12 19.12
CA ARG A 69 -2.83 -0.69 19.83
C ARG A 69 -3.15 -2.14 19.41
N GLN A 70 -2.32 -2.75 18.57
CA GLN A 70 -2.55 -4.09 18.05
C GLN A 70 -1.65 -5.09 18.75
N ALA A 71 -2.16 -6.32 18.90
CA ALA A 71 -1.42 -7.45 19.42
C ALA A 71 -1.71 -8.73 18.61
N LEU A 72 -0.73 -9.62 18.53
CA LEU A 72 -0.84 -10.95 17.93
C LEU A 72 -0.17 -11.97 18.85
N SER A 73 -0.93 -12.98 19.26
CA SER A 73 -0.38 -14.13 19.99
C SER A 73 0.18 -15.16 19.03
N PHE A 74 1.32 -15.77 19.37
CA PHE A 74 1.91 -16.88 18.65
C PHE A 74 2.64 -17.82 19.61
N ARG A 75 2.91 -19.05 19.18
CA ARG A 75 3.67 -20.04 19.97
C ARG A 75 4.87 -20.52 19.18
N THR A 76 6.03 -20.58 19.81
CA THR A 76 7.23 -21.16 19.19
C THR A 76 7.14 -22.67 19.09
N ALA A 77 7.78 -23.25 18.08
CA ALA A 77 7.81 -24.70 17.90
C ALA A 77 8.61 -25.39 19.03
N PRO A 78 8.33 -26.68 19.33
CA PRO A 78 9.18 -27.47 20.23
C PRO A 78 10.60 -27.63 19.66
N CYS A 79 11.57 -27.89 20.54
CA CYS A 79 12.96 -28.16 20.18
C CYS A 79 13.42 -29.44 20.89
N ALA A 80 13.78 -30.47 20.13
CA ALA A 80 14.21 -31.77 20.70
C ALA A 80 15.59 -31.70 21.39
N GLY A 81 16.38 -30.68 21.09
CA GLY A 81 17.68 -30.43 21.71
C GLY A 81 18.42 -29.31 20.99
N LEU A 82 19.17 -28.51 21.76
CA LEU A 82 20.04 -27.46 21.25
C LEU A 82 21.47 -27.99 21.21
N VAL A 83 22.10 -27.97 20.04
CA VAL A 83 23.51 -28.32 19.86
C VAL A 83 24.25 -27.11 19.33
N LYS A 84 25.31 -26.68 20.00
CA LYS A 84 26.16 -25.57 19.52
C LYS A 84 27.30 -26.13 18.69
N VAL A 85 27.57 -25.55 17.52
CA VAL A 85 28.68 -25.99 16.67
C VAL A 85 30.04 -25.90 17.37
N THR A 86 30.22 -24.95 18.29
CA THR A 86 31.44 -24.75 19.08
C THR A 86 31.73 -25.90 20.03
N ASP A 87 30.70 -26.56 20.56
CA ASP A 87 30.85 -27.72 21.46
C ASP A 87 31.39 -28.95 20.70
N HIS A 88 31.35 -28.90 19.37
CA HIS A 88 31.89 -29.90 18.46
C HIS A 88 33.16 -29.42 17.75
N GLY A 89 33.78 -28.34 18.25
CA GLY A 89 35.09 -27.86 17.84
C GLY A 89 35.07 -26.86 16.69
N ALA A 90 33.94 -26.24 16.36
CA ALA A 90 33.94 -25.09 15.45
C ALA A 90 34.61 -23.88 16.13
N SER A 91 35.47 -23.17 15.40
CA SER A 91 36.16 -21.97 15.87
C SER A 91 36.47 -21.04 14.70
N PRO A 92 36.42 -19.70 14.90
CA PRO A 92 36.90 -18.73 13.91
C PRO A 92 38.36 -18.91 13.48
N ASP A 93 39.18 -19.56 14.31
CA ASP A 93 40.61 -19.80 14.02
C ASP A 93 40.85 -21.00 13.08
N LEU A 94 39.82 -21.81 12.80
CA LEU A 94 39.95 -22.94 11.89
C LEU A 94 39.93 -22.50 10.44
N ALA A 95 40.83 -23.08 9.65
CA ALA A 95 40.83 -22.90 8.20
C ALA A 95 39.57 -23.46 7.53
N ASP A 96 38.97 -24.51 8.11
CA ASP A 96 37.69 -25.06 7.66
C ASP A 96 36.92 -25.66 8.85
N ASN A 97 35.68 -25.19 9.04
CA ASN A 97 34.77 -25.62 10.08
C ASN A 97 33.82 -26.74 9.64
N ALA A 98 33.74 -27.10 8.35
CA ALA A 98 32.82 -28.12 7.87
C ALA A 98 32.92 -29.47 8.62
N PRO A 99 34.11 -29.98 9.01
CA PRO A 99 34.22 -31.18 9.84
C PRO A 99 33.60 -31.03 11.24
N ALA A 100 33.63 -29.83 11.84
CA ALA A 100 32.98 -29.56 13.12
C ALA A 100 31.46 -29.51 12.96
N PHE A 101 30.96 -28.90 11.88
CA PHE A 101 29.55 -28.94 11.53
C PHE A 101 29.05 -30.38 11.34
N ALA A 102 29.80 -31.23 10.63
CA ALA A 102 29.45 -32.64 10.45
C ALA A 102 29.32 -33.39 11.78
N ARG A 103 30.25 -33.16 12.73
CA ARG A 103 30.16 -33.74 14.09
C ARG A 103 28.94 -33.23 14.86
N ALA A 104 28.64 -31.94 14.77
CA ALA A 104 27.50 -31.34 15.44
C ALA A 104 26.17 -31.86 14.86
N LEU A 105 26.06 -31.97 13.53
CA LEU A 105 24.91 -32.53 12.82
C LEU A 105 24.66 -33.99 13.19
N ALA A 106 25.71 -34.79 13.35
CA ALA A 106 25.62 -36.18 13.80
C ALA A 106 25.14 -36.31 15.25
N ALA A 107 25.44 -35.33 16.10
CA ALA A 107 24.98 -35.29 17.49
C ALA A 107 23.59 -34.65 17.66
N LEU A 108 23.12 -33.91 16.65
CA LEU A 108 21.84 -33.21 16.69
C LEU A 108 20.69 -34.23 16.66
N PRO A 109 19.73 -34.18 17.61
CA PRO A 109 18.53 -35.01 17.54
C PRO A 109 17.61 -34.56 16.40
N GLU A 110 16.77 -35.47 15.90
CA GLU A 110 15.67 -35.11 14.99
C GLU A 110 14.74 -34.09 15.67
N GLY A 111 14.36 -33.03 14.96
CA GLY A 111 13.66 -31.87 15.53
C GLY A 111 14.53 -30.94 16.40
N GLY A 112 15.85 -31.15 16.40
CA GLY A 112 16.81 -30.32 17.15
C GLY A 112 17.21 -29.03 16.44
N THR A 113 17.77 -28.09 17.22
CA THR A 113 18.35 -26.84 16.72
C THR A 113 19.88 -26.88 16.77
N LEU A 114 20.52 -26.75 15.61
CA LEU A 114 21.95 -26.48 15.48
C LEU A 114 22.18 -24.97 15.58
N HIS A 115 22.84 -24.54 16.65
CA HIS A 115 23.13 -23.13 16.93
C HIS A 115 24.55 -22.77 16.49
N VAL A 116 24.65 -21.75 15.63
CA VAL A 116 25.89 -21.09 15.26
C VAL A 116 25.93 -19.74 15.97
N PRO A 117 26.82 -19.57 16.97
CA PRO A 117 26.90 -18.32 17.72
C PRO A 117 27.58 -17.22 16.91
N ALA A 118 27.56 -15.99 17.43
CA ALA A 118 28.31 -14.88 16.86
C ALA A 118 29.79 -15.24 16.65
N GLY A 119 30.33 -14.91 15.47
CA GLY A 119 31.67 -15.31 15.05
C GLY A 119 31.73 -15.61 13.55
N ARG A 120 32.94 -15.59 13.00
CA ARG A 120 33.18 -15.78 11.57
C ARG A 120 33.80 -17.14 11.32
N PHE A 121 33.07 -18.05 10.69
CA PHE A 121 33.45 -19.46 10.52
C PHE A 121 33.69 -19.75 9.05
N ALA A 122 34.95 -20.00 8.68
CA ALA A 122 35.30 -20.45 7.34
C ALA A 122 34.77 -21.88 7.11
N ILE A 123 34.08 -22.13 6.00
CA ILE A 123 33.47 -23.43 5.67
C ILE A 123 33.74 -23.85 4.22
N SER A 124 34.12 -25.11 4.03
CA SER A 124 33.78 -25.86 2.81
C SER A 124 32.29 -26.28 2.85
N PRO A 125 31.72 -26.81 1.75
CA PRO A 125 30.29 -27.16 1.71
C PRO A 125 29.81 -28.02 2.88
N VAL A 126 28.71 -27.60 3.51
CA VAL A 126 28.04 -28.30 4.61
C VAL A 126 26.69 -28.84 4.14
N PHE A 127 26.45 -30.13 4.39
CA PHE A 127 25.21 -30.81 4.04
C PHE A 127 24.27 -30.85 5.24
N LEU A 128 23.14 -30.16 5.14
CA LEU A 128 22.07 -30.16 6.14
C LEU A 128 21.15 -31.37 5.92
N ARG A 129 20.34 -31.70 6.93
CA ARG A 129 19.41 -32.84 6.93
C ARG A 129 17.97 -32.41 7.12
N ALA A 130 17.02 -33.30 6.86
CA ALA A 130 15.62 -33.13 7.24
C ALA A 130 15.44 -32.90 8.76
N GLN A 131 14.30 -32.30 9.10
CA GLN A 131 13.78 -32.16 10.47
C GLN A 131 14.84 -31.60 11.43
N MET A 132 15.38 -30.44 11.09
CA MET A 132 16.28 -29.68 11.95
C MET A 132 16.06 -28.18 11.78
N THR A 133 16.52 -27.42 12.77
CA THR A 133 16.67 -25.97 12.66
C THR A 133 18.15 -25.61 12.62
N LEU A 134 18.63 -24.94 11.58
CA LEU A 134 19.90 -24.22 11.61
C LEU A 134 19.64 -22.78 12.07
N TRP A 135 20.14 -22.41 13.24
CA TRP A 135 20.01 -21.06 13.78
C TRP A 135 21.36 -20.33 13.68
N LEU A 136 21.43 -19.33 12.79
CA LEU A 136 22.55 -18.40 12.67
C LEU A 136 22.26 -17.17 13.52
N GLU A 137 22.82 -17.09 14.71
CA GLU A 137 22.63 -15.97 15.64
C GLU A 137 23.07 -14.64 15.01
N GLU A 138 22.53 -13.51 15.49
CA GLU A 138 23.06 -12.20 15.16
C GLU A 138 24.59 -12.15 15.32
N GLY A 139 25.30 -11.69 14.29
CA GLY A 139 26.76 -11.64 14.26
C GLY A 139 27.46 -12.95 13.89
N ALA A 140 26.73 -14.05 13.64
CA ALA A 140 27.30 -15.24 13.01
C ALA A 140 27.53 -14.97 11.51
N GLU A 141 28.71 -15.31 11.00
CA GLU A 141 29.04 -15.28 9.57
C GLU A 141 29.61 -16.64 9.16
N LEU A 142 28.88 -17.36 8.30
CA LEU A 142 29.41 -18.51 7.57
C LEU A 142 30.09 -18.01 6.31
N PHE A 143 31.38 -18.28 6.20
CA PHE A 143 32.25 -17.73 5.17
C PHE A 143 32.75 -18.85 4.26
N ALA A 144 32.31 -18.89 3.00
CA ALA A 144 32.72 -19.94 2.07
C ALA A 144 34.17 -19.80 1.60
N LEU A 145 34.88 -20.93 1.50
CA LEU A 145 36.26 -21.00 1.06
C LEU A 145 36.44 -20.70 -0.43
N HIS A 146 37.57 -20.08 -0.79
CA HIS A 146 37.91 -19.76 -2.18
C HIS A 146 38.44 -20.97 -2.96
N ASP A 147 39.12 -21.90 -2.26
CA ASP A 147 39.69 -23.09 -2.88
C ASP A 147 38.61 -24.14 -3.05
N ARG A 148 38.28 -24.40 -4.31
CA ARG A 148 37.24 -25.36 -4.74
C ARG A 148 37.79 -26.75 -5.07
N SER A 149 39.10 -26.98 -4.95
CA SER A 149 39.74 -28.24 -5.37
C SER A 149 39.18 -29.48 -4.67
N ALA A 150 38.67 -29.32 -3.45
CA ALA A 150 38.04 -30.38 -2.65
C ALA A 150 36.52 -30.23 -2.49
N TRP A 151 35.88 -29.30 -3.23
CA TRP A 151 34.44 -29.12 -3.13
C TRP A 151 33.71 -30.32 -3.76
N PRO A 152 32.70 -30.90 -3.07
CA PRO A 152 31.90 -31.96 -3.65
C PRO A 152 31.18 -31.52 -4.92
N ILE A 153 31.05 -32.41 -5.90
CA ILE A 153 30.25 -32.21 -7.10
C ILE A 153 28.96 -33.03 -6.94
N LEU A 154 27.82 -32.35 -7.02
CA LEU A 154 26.52 -33.01 -7.11
C LEU A 154 26.37 -33.57 -8.52
N PRO A 155 26.12 -34.89 -8.68
CA PRO A 155 25.84 -35.46 -9.99
C PRO A 155 24.48 -34.93 -10.50
N PRO A 156 24.21 -34.99 -11.81
CA PRO A 156 22.92 -34.57 -12.36
C PRO A 156 21.74 -35.27 -11.67
N ARG A 157 21.92 -36.56 -11.36
CA ARG A 157 20.92 -37.41 -10.73
C ARG A 157 21.51 -38.27 -9.63
N ASP A 158 20.66 -38.61 -8.66
CA ASP A 158 20.96 -39.62 -7.65
C ASP A 158 20.71 -41.05 -8.17
N ASP A 159 20.97 -42.03 -7.32
CA ASP A 159 20.79 -43.45 -7.64
C ASP A 159 19.31 -43.83 -7.93
N ALA A 160 18.36 -43.02 -7.46
CA ALA A 160 16.93 -43.17 -7.72
C ALA A 160 16.49 -42.45 -9.02
N GLY A 161 17.42 -41.83 -9.74
CA GLY A 161 17.16 -41.08 -10.96
C GLY A 161 16.55 -39.70 -10.71
N ARG A 162 16.47 -39.21 -9.47
CA ARG A 162 15.97 -37.87 -9.16
C ARG A 162 17.05 -36.84 -9.47
N VAL A 163 16.65 -35.67 -9.95
CA VAL A 163 17.58 -34.58 -10.26
C VAL A 163 18.09 -33.95 -8.96
N ILE A 164 19.39 -34.09 -8.67
CA ILE A 164 20.03 -33.49 -7.48
C ILE A 164 21.17 -32.54 -7.86
N GLY A 165 21.56 -32.53 -9.13
CA GLY A 165 22.39 -31.51 -9.77
C GLY A 165 21.58 -30.92 -10.92
N THR A 166 21.42 -29.61 -10.92
CA THR A 166 20.68 -28.88 -11.96
C THR A 166 21.46 -27.64 -12.36
N TRP A 167 21.36 -27.21 -13.61
CA TRP A 167 21.87 -25.91 -14.07
C TRP A 167 20.92 -25.35 -15.13
N GLU A 168 20.45 -24.11 -14.94
CA GLU A 168 19.55 -23.43 -15.87
C GLU A 168 18.36 -24.29 -16.33
N GLY A 169 17.75 -25.03 -15.40
CA GLY A 169 16.57 -25.85 -15.69
C GLY A 169 16.85 -27.20 -16.35
N LEU A 170 18.10 -27.67 -16.38
CA LEU A 170 18.49 -28.98 -16.91
C LEU A 170 19.23 -29.81 -15.85
N PRO A 171 19.08 -31.15 -15.84
CA PRO A 171 19.89 -32.02 -14.98
C PRO A 171 21.36 -31.98 -15.44
N GLU A 172 22.22 -31.33 -14.66
CA GLU A 172 23.65 -31.14 -14.95
C GLU A 172 24.46 -31.18 -13.64
N ALA A 173 25.70 -31.64 -13.74
CA ALA A 173 26.59 -31.69 -12.57
C ALA A 173 26.93 -30.26 -12.11
N SER A 174 26.92 -30.01 -10.81
CA SER A 174 27.28 -28.72 -10.23
C SER A 174 28.05 -28.90 -8.94
N PHE A 175 29.01 -28.03 -8.64
CA PHE A 175 29.61 -27.98 -7.32
C PHE A 175 28.52 -27.78 -6.25
N ALA A 176 28.68 -28.43 -5.10
CA ALA A 176 27.79 -28.27 -3.96
C ALA A 176 27.83 -26.82 -3.47
N ALA A 177 26.66 -26.31 -3.06
CA ALA A 177 26.57 -25.00 -2.44
C ALA A 177 27.21 -25.02 -1.04
N PRO A 178 27.75 -23.88 -0.54
CA PRO A 178 28.26 -23.76 0.83
C PRO A 178 27.30 -24.34 1.87
N LEU A 179 25.99 -24.14 1.69
CA LEU A 179 24.95 -24.89 2.38
C LEU A 179 24.11 -25.66 1.35
N THR A 180 24.07 -26.98 1.49
CA THR A 180 23.29 -27.87 0.63
C THR A 180 22.37 -28.74 1.49
N ALA A 181 21.12 -28.95 1.05
CA ALA A 181 20.25 -29.98 1.62
C ALA A 181 19.53 -30.71 0.49
N VAL A 182 19.60 -32.04 0.50
CA VAL A 182 18.79 -32.92 -0.34
C VAL A 182 17.93 -33.74 0.61
N ASP A 183 16.66 -33.96 0.26
CA ASP A 183 15.68 -34.62 1.15
C ASP A 183 15.48 -33.78 2.43
N CYS A 184 14.99 -32.56 2.26
CA CYS A 184 14.99 -31.50 3.29
C CYS A 184 13.63 -31.27 3.98
N ASP A 185 12.80 -32.31 4.10
CA ASP A 185 11.52 -32.25 4.81
C ASP A 185 11.64 -31.61 6.20
N GLY A 186 10.85 -30.57 6.48
CA GLY A 186 10.80 -29.87 7.76
C GLY A 186 12.07 -29.10 8.14
N LEU A 187 12.94 -28.77 7.16
CA LEU A 187 14.14 -27.99 7.41
C LEU A 187 13.82 -26.51 7.66
N VAL A 188 14.36 -25.96 8.75
CA VAL A 188 14.30 -24.54 9.09
C VAL A 188 15.70 -23.94 9.09
N ILE A 189 15.93 -22.85 8.37
CA ILE A 189 17.15 -22.02 8.49
C ILE A 189 16.72 -20.63 8.93
N THR A 190 17.26 -20.15 10.07
CA THR A 190 16.75 -18.93 10.70
C THR A 190 17.81 -18.13 11.46
N GLY A 191 17.50 -16.89 11.80
CA GLY A 191 18.30 -16.00 12.64
C GLY A 191 18.78 -14.75 11.91
N LEU A 192 19.54 -13.88 12.57
CA LEU A 192 20.06 -12.65 11.97
C LEU A 192 21.50 -12.76 11.41
N GLY A 193 22.06 -13.98 11.41
CA GLY A 193 23.39 -14.25 10.86
C GLY A 193 23.48 -14.18 9.33
N THR A 194 24.70 -14.28 8.82
CA THR A 194 25.05 -14.13 7.40
C THR A 194 25.65 -15.41 6.82
N LEU A 195 25.20 -15.79 5.63
CA LEU A 195 25.91 -16.69 4.72
C LEU A 195 26.59 -15.87 3.62
N ASP A 196 27.92 -15.81 3.67
CA ASP A 196 28.76 -15.19 2.64
C ASP A 196 29.36 -16.28 1.74
N ALA A 197 28.82 -16.43 0.53
CA ALA A 197 29.10 -17.58 -0.34
C ALA A 197 30.36 -17.44 -1.21
N GLY A 198 31.10 -16.34 -1.09
CA GLY A 198 32.45 -16.22 -1.66
C GLY A 198 32.55 -16.21 -3.18
N GLY A 199 31.53 -15.71 -3.89
CA GLY A 199 31.54 -15.59 -5.35
C GLY A 199 32.70 -14.74 -5.89
N ASP A 200 33.04 -13.65 -5.19
CA ASP A 200 34.20 -12.80 -5.48
C ASP A 200 35.56 -13.44 -5.19
N ARG A 201 35.56 -14.63 -4.55
CA ARG A 201 36.79 -15.34 -4.16
C ARG A 201 37.06 -16.47 -5.13
N GLY A 202 38.30 -16.56 -5.60
CA GLY A 202 38.69 -17.58 -6.57
C GLY A 202 38.31 -17.17 -8.00
N ASP A 203 37.82 -18.12 -8.79
CA ASP A 203 37.59 -17.94 -10.23
C ASP A 203 36.10 -17.97 -10.63
N TRP A 204 35.15 -18.09 -9.68
CA TRP A 204 33.74 -18.38 -9.97
C TRP A 204 33.12 -17.44 -11.01
N TRP A 205 33.32 -16.13 -10.89
CA TRP A 205 32.73 -15.17 -11.81
C TRP A 205 33.44 -15.07 -13.18
N SER A 206 34.58 -15.74 -13.36
CA SER A 206 35.33 -15.70 -14.63
C SER A 206 34.82 -16.70 -15.68
N TRP A 207 33.96 -17.65 -15.30
CA TRP A 207 33.45 -18.70 -16.19
C TRP A 207 31.93 -18.92 -16.03
N PRO A 208 31.10 -17.88 -16.25
CA PRO A 208 29.70 -17.92 -15.84
C PRO A 208 28.84 -19.01 -16.51
N LYS A 209 29.24 -19.46 -17.71
CA LYS A 209 28.52 -20.43 -18.52
C LYS A 209 29.36 -21.66 -18.89
N ASP A 210 30.58 -21.78 -18.40
CA ASP A 210 31.45 -22.94 -18.68
C ASP A 210 31.36 -23.97 -17.54
N THR A 211 32.25 -24.96 -17.57
CA THR A 211 32.44 -25.95 -16.51
C THR A 211 33.89 -25.97 -16.03
N ARG A 212 34.08 -26.40 -14.79
CA ARG A 212 35.38 -26.80 -14.22
C ARG A 212 35.19 -28.16 -13.58
N ASP A 213 36.13 -29.07 -13.82
CA ASP A 213 36.05 -30.44 -13.30
C ASP A 213 34.72 -31.12 -13.69
N ASP A 214 34.28 -30.87 -14.93
CA ASP A 214 33.00 -31.29 -15.51
C ASP A 214 31.74 -30.85 -14.73
N ALA A 215 31.86 -29.80 -13.89
CA ALA A 215 30.79 -29.27 -13.06
C ALA A 215 30.54 -27.77 -13.29
N ARG A 216 29.28 -27.39 -13.09
CA ARG A 216 28.78 -26.01 -13.09
C ARG A 216 29.04 -25.31 -11.75
N ARG A 217 29.03 -23.98 -11.75
CA ARG A 217 29.21 -23.17 -10.54
C ARG A 217 28.20 -23.53 -9.44
N PRO A 218 28.59 -23.45 -8.15
CA PRO A 218 27.69 -23.70 -7.04
C PRO A 218 26.72 -22.54 -6.85
N ARG A 219 25.63 -22.81 -6.15
CA ARG A 219 24.75 -21.78 -5.59
C ARG A 219 25.29 -21.31 -4.25
N ALA A 220 24.73 -20.26 -3.66
CA ALA A 220 25.01 -19.95 -2.25
C ALA A 220 24.27 -20.93 -1.31
N LEU A 221 22.99 -21.18 -1.58
CA LEU A 221 22.13 -22.10 -0.83
C LEU A 221 21.32 -22.95 -1.81
N PHE A 222 21.47 -24.28 -1.73
CA PHE A 222 20.73 -25.22 -2.58
C PHE A 222 19.92 -26.20 -1.73
N LEU A 223 18.60 -26.21 -1.93
CA LEU A 223 17.65 -27.03 -1.18
C LEU A 223 16.84 -27.84 -2.18
N ALA A 224 16.90 -29.16 -2.13
CA ALA A 224 16.27 -30.02 -3.14
C ALA A 224 15.41 -31.11 -2.50
N HIS A 225 14.22 -31.33 -3.08
CA HIS A 225 13.26 -32.37 -2.70
C HIS A 225 12.88 -32.30 -1.23
N GLY A 226 11.89 -31.47 -0.89
CA GLY A 226 11.47 -31.32 0.50
C GLY A 226 10.06 -30.79 0.65
N ARG A 227 9.52 -30.94 1.85
CA ARG A 227 8.23 -30.41 2.28
C ARG A 227 8.37 -29.52 3.50
N ASP A 228 7.53 -28.50 3.60
CA ASP A 228 7.45 -27.61 4.75
C ASP A 228 8.83 -27.01 5.16
N VAL A 229 9.49 -26.38 4.18
CA VAL A 229 10.81 -25.77 4.35
C VAL A 229 10.67 -24.29 4.68
N GLN A 230 11.45 -23.82 5.67
CA GLN A 230 11.40 -22.43 6.12
C GLN A 230 12.78 -21.76 6.10
N LEU A 231 12.85 -20.55 5.54
CA LEU A 231 14.00 -19.64 5.60
C LEU A 231 13.55 -18.32 6.23
N SER A 232 14.20 -17.85 7.31
CA SER A 232 13.82 -16.55 7.87
C SER A 232 14.93 -15.73 8.52
N GLY A 233 14.88 -14.40 8.36
CA GLY A 233 15.79 -13.43 8.97
C GLY A 233 17.21 -13.35 8.38
N ILE A 234 17.76 -14.47 7.90
CA ILE A 234 19.18 -14.55 7.54
C ILE A 234 19.54 -13.62 6.38
N THR A 235 20.81 -13.24 6.34
CA THR A 235 21.40 -12.58 5.17
C THR A 235 22.13 -13.62 4.30
N VAL A 236 21.88 -13.64 3.00
CA VAL A 236 22.65 -14.43 2.03
C VAL A 236 23.29 -13.49 1.03
N ARG A 237 24.62 -13.56 0.88
CA ARG A 237 25.34 -12.62 0.02
C ARG A 237 26.47 -13.25 -0.77
N ASN A 238 26.93 -12.50 -1.77
CA ASN A 238 28.16 -12.78 -2.51
C ASN A 238 28.16 -14.19 -3.13
N SER A 239 27.13 -14.49 -3.92
CA SER A 239 26.93 -15.82 -4.49
C SER A 239 27.85 -16.12 -5.69
N PRO A 240 28.38 -17.35 -5.81
CA PRO A 240 29.10 -17.79 -7.01
C PRO A 240 28.24 -17.86 -8.28
N SER A 241 26.93 -18.09 -8.13
CA SER A 241 25.90 -18.06 -9.19
C SER A 241 24.52 -17.74 -8.56
N TRP A 242 23.44 -18.46 -8.89
CA TRP A 242 22.13 -18.28 -8.25
C TRP A 242 22.25 -18.36 -6.72
N THR A 243 21.56 -17.47 -6.02
CA THR A 243 21.81 -17.28 -4.58
C THR A 243 21.06 -18.31 -3.75
N VAL A 244 19.73 -18.19 -3.67
CA VAL A 244 18.87 -19.15 -2.97
C VAL A 244 18.10 -19.96 -4.00
N HIS A 245 18.34 -21.28 -4.05
CA HIS A 245 17.71 -22.17 -5.03
C HIS A 245 16.99 -23.33 -4.33
N PRO A 246 15.69 -23.14 -4.00
CA PRO A 246 14.80 -24.23 -3.67
C PRO A 246 14.31 -24.93 -4.94
N TYR A 247 14.53 -26.24 -5.01
CA TYR A 247 14.21 -27.11 -6.13
C TYR A 247 13.27 -28.23 -5.68
N ARG A 248 12.09 -28.35 -6.28
CA ARG A 248 11.09 -29.37 -5.93
C ARG A 248 10.71 -29.35 -4.44
N ILE A 249 10.38 -28.16 -3.95
CA ILE A 249 9.84 -27.96 -2.60
C ILE A 249 8.32 -27.83 -2.65
N ASP A 250 7.62 -28.53 -1.77
CA ASP A 250 6.16 -28.43 -1.57
C ASP A 250 5.89 -27.83 -0.17
N GLY A 251 5.43 -26.59 -0.12
CA GLY A 251 5.39 -25.81 1.12
C GLY A 251 6.74 -25.15 1.42
N LEU A 252 6.98 -23.96 0.84
CA LEU A 252 8.17 -23.13 1.09
C LEU A 252 7.76 -21.80 1.70
N THR A 253 8.36 -21.44 2.84
CA THR A 253 8.19 -20.12 3.47
C THR A 253 9.52 -19.40 3.58
N CYS A 254 9.64 -18.24 2.95
CA CYS A 254 10.79 -17.34 3.09
C CYS A 254 10.33 -16.01 3.66
N ALA A 255 10.81 -15.63 4.85
CA ALA A 255 10.32 -14.45 5.56
C ALA A 255 11.44 -13.57 6.12
N GLY A 256 11.43 -12.27 5.83
CA GLY A 256 12.35 -11.32 6.44
C GLY A 256 13.83 -11.51 6.04
N LEU A 257 14.09 -12.15 4.88
CA LEU A 257 15.45 -12.39 4.41
C LEU A 257 16.09 -11.11 3.86
N LYS A 258 17.42 -11.06 3.86
CA LYS A 258 18.21 -10.10 3.09
C LYS A 258 19.07 -10.83 2.07
N ILE A 259 18.92 -10.54 0.79
CA ILE A 259 19.68 -11.19 -0.28
C ILE A 259 20.47 -10.14 -1.06
N GLN A 260 21.80 -10.24 -1.02
CA GLN A 260 22.71 -9.16 -1.42
C GLN A 260 23.85 -9.64 -2.32
N ASN A 261 23.90 -9.20 -3.57
CA ASN A 261 25.02 -9.46 -4.47
C ASN A 261 25.47 -8.17 -5.16
N PRO A 262 26.76 -8.04 -5.55
CA PRO A 262 27.21 -6.92 -6.37
C PRO A 262 26.42 -6.85 -7.68
N HIS A 263 26.07 -5.65 -8.13
CA HIS A 263 25.27 -5.43 -9.34
C HIS A 263 25.91 -6.02 -10.60
N ASP A 264 27.24 -6.09 -10.66
CA ASP A 264 28.03 -6.61 -11.78
C ASP A 264 28.36 -8.10 -11.67
N SER A 265 27.88 -8.79 -10.62
CA SER A 265 28.14 -10.21 -10.42
C SER A 265 27.28 -11.10 -11.35
N PRO A 266 27.87 -12.07 -12.07
CA PRO A 266 27.16 -12.78 -13.13
C PRO A 266 26.27 -13.91 -12.61
N ASN A 267 24.99 -13.88 -13.03
CA ASN A 267 23.96 -14.89 -12.72
C ASN A 267 23.69 -15.02 -11.23
N THR A 268 23.67 -13.90 -10.50
CA THR A 268 23.44 -13.87 -9.05
C THR A 268 22.01 -13.54 -8.69
N ASP A 269 21.07 -14.20 -9.37
CA ASP A 269 19.64 -14.17 -9.08
C ASP A 269 19.39 -14.37 -7.57
N GLY A 270 18.47 -13.61 -6.98
CA GLY A 270 18.24 -13.62 -5.54
C GLY A 270 17.61 -14.92 -5.05
N LEU A 271 16.38 -15.21 -5.49
CA LEU A 271 15.63 -16.40 -5.07
C LEU A 271 15.01 -17.08 -6.29
N ASN A 272 15.27 -18.38 -6.43
CA ASN A 272 14.97 -19.17 -7.63
C ASN A 272 14.07 -20.37 -7.31
N PRO A 273 12.77 -20.20 -6.99
CA PRO A 273 11.88 -21.35 -6.83
C PRO A 273 11.77 -22.08 -8.17
N GLU A 274 12.26 -23.32 -8.20
CA GLU A 274 12.23 -24.16 -9.39
C GLU A 274 11.44 -25.45 -9.12
N SER A 275 10.35 -25.63 -9.88
CA SER A 275 9.39 -26.73 -9.70
C SER A 275 8.81 -26.81 -8.28
N CYS A 276 8.54 -25.66 -7.66
CA CYS A 276 8.04 -25.57 -6.28
C CYS A 276 6.52 -25.34 -6.23
N THR A 277 5.85 -25.92 -5.24
CA THR A 277 4.41 -25.74 -5.04
C THR A 277 4.16 -25.16 -3.65
N ASP A 278 3.17 -24.29 -3.53
CA ASP A 278 2.79 -23.63 -2.26
C ASP A 278 3.96 -22.84 -1.65
N VAL A 279 4.24 -21.66 -2.22
CA VAL A 279 5.39 -20.84 -1.84
C VAL A 279 4.92 -19.50 -1.30
N THR A 280 5.41 -19.11 -0.12
CA THR A 280 5.21 -17.79 0.48
C THR A 280 6.53 -17.06 0.61
N LEU A 281 6.64 -15.89 -0.01
CA LEU A 281 7.80 -15.00 0.07
C LEU A 281 7.33 -13.67 0.67
N ALA A 282 7.78 -13.34 1.89
CA ALA A 282 7.24 -12.21 2.62
C ALA A 282 8.33 -11.35 3.27
N GLY A 283 8.24 -10.03 3.13
CA GLY A 283 9.15 -9.15 3.87
C GLY A 283 10.62 -9.26 3.45
N ILE A 284 10.91 -9.70 2.21
CA ILE A 284 12.30 -9.94 1.77
C ILE A 284 12.88 -8.68 1.14
N HIS A 285 14.13 -8.38 1.48
CA HIS A 285 14.92 -7.34 0.85
C HIS A 285 15.92 -7.93 -0.15
N PHE A 286 15.79 -7.55 -1.41
CA PHE A 286 16.69 -7.96 -2.49
C PHE A 286 17.54 -6.79 -2.98
N SER A 287 18.83 -7.04 -3.17
CA SER A 287 19.71 -6.17 -3.95
C SER A 287 20.79 -7.01 -4.63
N VAL A 288 20.66 -7.28 -5.92
CA VAL A 288 21.39 -8.38 -6.58
C VAL A 288 22.02 -7.97 -7.92
N GLY A 289 22.83 -8.85 -8.53
CA GLY A 289 23.43 -8.64 -9.85
C GLY A 289 22.65 -9.21 -11.03
N ASP A 290 21.49 -9.83 -10.76
CA ASP A 290 20.60 -10.35 -11.81
C ASP A 290 19.12 -10.22 -11.38
N ASP A 291 18.25 -11.18 -11.66
CA ASP A 291 16.84 -11.15 -11.27
C ASP A 291 16.65 -11.26 -9.72
N CYS A 292 15.82 -10.42 -9.08
CA CYS A 292 15.55 -10.50 -7.64
C CYS A 292 14.86 -11.83 -7.28
N ILE A 293 13.77 -12.13 -7.98
CA ILE A 293 13.07 -13.43 -7.93
C ILE A 293 12.98 -13.97 -9.35
N ALA A 294 13.50 -15.18 -9.57
CA ALA A 294 13.45 -15.87 -10.85
C ALA A 294 12.74 -17.23 -10.70
N VAL A 295 11.45 -17.24 -11.01
CA VAL A 295 10.59 -18.43 -10.93
C VAL A 295 10.82 -19.31 -12.15
N LYS A 296 11.04 -20.60 -11.91
CA LYS A 296 11.41 -21.59 -12.95
C LYS A 296 10.62 -22.89 -12.78
N SER A 297 10.55 -23.70 -13.83
CA SER A 297 9.90 -25.02 -13.85
C SER A 297 10.63 -25.98 -14.81
N GLY A 298 11.95 -25.84 -14.88
CA GLY A 298 12.82 -26.55 -15.82
C GLY A 298 12.74 -26.02 -17.26
N LYS A 299 13.65 -26.49 -18.12
CA LYS A 299 13.62 -26.21 -19.57
C LYS A 299 13.77 -27.47 -20.41
N ARG A 300 13.20 -27.45 -21.62
CA ARG A 300 13.50 -28.42 -22.68
C ARG A 300 14.89 -28.12 -23.24
N GLY A 301 15.75 -29.13 -23.27
CA GLY A 301 17.12 -29.04 -23.76
C GLY A 301 17.23 -29.07 -25.28
N THR A 302 18.41 -28.72 -25.79
CA THR A 302 18.80 -28.85 -27.20
C THR A 302 19.91 -29.90 -27.36
N GLY A 303 20.27 -30.24 -28.61
CA GLY A 303 21.36 -31.18 -28.88
C GLY A 303 21.17 -32.54 -28.21
N ALA A 304 22.15 -32.97 -27.41
CA ALA A 304 22.13 -34.25 -26.68
C ALA A 304 21.05 -34.35 -25.60
N LEU A 305 20.53 -33.20 -25.12
CA LEU A 305 19.46 -33.14 -24.11
C LEU A 305 18.07 -32.94 -24.74
N LYS A 306 17.97 -32.94 -26.07
CA LYS A 306 16.70 -32.82 -26.78
C LYS A 306 15.79 -34.01 -26.46
N GLY A 307 14.54 -33.72 -26.13
CA GLY A 307 13.53 -34.72 -25.76
C GLY A 307 13.55 -35.14 -24.28
N LEU A 308 14.54 -34.67 -23.50
CA LEU A 308 14.52 -34.85 -22.05
C LEU A 308 13.44 -33.95 -21.43
N ALA A 309 12.50 -34.55 -20.72
CA ALA A 309 11.34 -33.85 -20.15
C ALA A 309 10.90 -34.39 -18.78
N ASP A 310 11.51 -35.45 -18.27
CA ASP A 310 11.14 -36.09 -16.99
C ASP A 310 11.49 -35.23 -15.77
N HIS A 311 12.39 -34.26 -15.93
CA HIS A 311 12.74 -33.28 -14.90
C HIS A 311 11.78 -32.10 -14.82
N LEU A 312 10.88 -31.92 -15.80
CA LEU A 312 9.93 -30.82 -15.82
C LEU A 312 8.83 -31.04 -14.77
N ALA A 313 8.51 -29.99 -14.02
CA ALA A 313 7.43 -29.98 -13.05
C ALA A 313 7.00 -28.53 -12.77
N PRO A 314 5.73 -28.29 -12.44
CA PRO A 314 5.21 -26.94 -12.32
C PRO A 314 5.79 -26.20 -11.12
N THR A 315 5.95 -24.89 -11.29
CA THR A 315 5.95 -23.97 -10.14
C THR A 315 4.59 -23.30 -10.04
N ARG A 316 3.91 -23.45 -8.90
CA ARG A 316 2.56 -22.90 -8.74
C ARG A 316 2.19 -22.52 -7.32
N ARG A 317 1.18 -21.65 -7.21
CA ARG A 317 0.67 -21.11 -5.94
C ARG A 317 1.76 -20.35 -5.18
N LEU A 318 2.27 -19.32 -5.85
CA LEU A 318 3.32 -18.45 -5.34
C LEU A 318 2.68 -17.17 -4.79
N HIS A 319 2.90 -16.86 -3.53
CA HIS A 319 2.42 -15.65 -2.85
C HIS A 319 3.61 -14.80 -2.44
N VAL A 320 3.72 -13.60 -3.00
CA VAL A 320 4.82 -12.67 -2.75
C VAL A 320 4.25 -11.36 -2.24
N HIS A 321 4.65 -10.93 -1.05
CA HIS A 321 4.09 -9.70 -0.47
C HIS A 321 5.03 -8.96 0.47
N HIS A 322 4.88 -7.64 0.52
CA HIS A 322 5.69 -6.77 1.36
C HIS A 322 7.20 -6.96 1.13
N CYS A 323 7.63 -7.18 -0.11
CA CYS A 323 9.05 -7.31 -0.46
C CYS A 323 9.59 -6.03 -1.09
N LEU A 324 10.88 -5.77 -0.93
CA LEU A 324 11.62 -4.70 -1.58
C LEU A 324 12.61 -5.30 -2.59
N MET A 325 12.46 -4.94 -3.86
CA MET A 325 13.31 -5.36 -4.96
C MET A 325 14.16 -4.19 -5.46
N GLU A 326 15.48 -4.27 -5.30
CA GLU A 326 16.40 -3.21 -5.75
C GLU A 326 17.48 -3.73 -6.70
N ARG A 327 17.93 -2.87 -7.63
CA ARG A 327 19.14 -3.06 -8.44
C ARG A 327 19.24 -4.35 -9.29
N GLY A 328 18.15 -5.08 -9.50
CA GLY A 328 18.14 -6.32 -10.29
C GLY A 328 17.68 -6.16 -11.75
N HIS A 329 18.06 -7.10 -12.63
CA HIS A 329 17.63 -7.20 -14.04
C HIS A 329 16.12 -7.47 -14.23
N GLY A 330 15.44 -7.85 -13.15
CA GLY A 330 14.00 -8.00 -13.04
C GLY A 330 13.60 -8.18 -11.58
N GLY A 331 12.57 -7.46 -11.12
CA GLY A 331 12.12 -7.62 -9.73
C GLY A 331 11.32 -8.91 -9.52
N MET A 332 10.41 -9.24 -10.45
CA MET A 332 9.69 -10.52 -10.47
C MET A 332 9.79 -11.11 -11.87
N VAL A 333 10.43 -12.28 -11.99
CA VAL A 333 10.70 -12.89 -13.28
C VAL A 333 10.15 -14.30 -13.36
N LEU A 334 9.35 -14.55 -14.39
CA LEU A 334 8.80 -15.87 -14.71
C LEU A 334 9.50 -16.39 -15.97
N GLY A 335 10.37 -17.39 -15.81
CA GLY A 335 11.19 -17.97 -16.88
C GLY A 335 12.66 -17.52 -16.91
N SER A 336 13.44 -17.84 -17.95
CA SER A 336 12.99 -18.42 -19.23
C SER A 336 12.74 -19.93 -19.21
N GLU A 337 13.16 -20.57 -18.12
CA GLU A 337 13.04 -22.00 -17.85
C GLU A 337 11.63 -22.28 -17.31
N MET A 338 10.61 -22.21 -18.17
CA MET A 338 9.19 -22.33 -17.78
C MET A 338 8.47 -23.57 -18.35
N SER A 339 9.26 -24.55 -18.81
CA SER A 339 8.78 -25.70 -19.60
C SER A 339 7.83 -26.64 -18.84
N GLY A 340 7.81 -26.59 -17.51
CA GLY A 340 6.93 -27.37 -16.65
C GLY A 340 5.69 -26.62 -16.17
N ASP A 341 5.43 -25.41 -16.70
CA ASP A 341 4.40 -24.45 -16.30
C ASP A 341 4.77 -23.59 -15.08
N ILE A 342 4.36 -22.32 -15.13
CA ILE A 342 4.41 -21.38 -14.02
C ILE A 342 3.02 -20.76 -13.87
N THR A 343 2.28 -21.11 -12.82
CA THR A 343 0.89 -20.66 -12.70
C THR A 343 0.50 -20.24 -11.29
N ASP A 344 -0.59 -19.50 -11.15
CA ASP A 344 -1.13 -19.09 -9.85
C ASP A 344 -0.10 -18.28 -9.03
N VAL A 345 0.36 -17.17 -9.61
CA VAL A 345 1.36 -16.27 -9.00
C VAL A 345 0.66 -15.00 -8.55
N THR A 346 0.79 -14.65 -7.27
CA THR A 346 0.27 -13.41 -6.69
C THR A 346 1.42 -12.58 -6.13
N VAL A 347 1.53 -11.34 -6.59
CA VAL A 347 2.48 -10.33 -6.07
C VAL A 347 1.67 -9.14 -5.58
N THR A 348 1.73 -8.83 -4.29
CA THR A 348 0.94 -7.77 -3.67
C THR A 348 1.74 -6.90 -2.73
N ALA A 349 1.51 -5.58 -2.73
CA ALA A 349 2.10 -4.67 -1.75
C ALA A 349 3.64 -4.71 -1.70
N CYS A 350 4.29 -4.70 -2.86
CA CYS A 350 5.76 -4.73 -2.99
C CYS A 350 6.31 -3.40 -3.56
N GLU A 351 7.59 -3.15 -3.33
CA GLU A 351 8.32 -1.98 -3.85
C GLU A 351 9.44 -2.42 -4.77
N PHE A 352 9.59 -1.75 -5.92
CA PHE A 352 10.61 -2.02 -6.92
C PHE A 352 11.38 -0.72 -7.17
N ILE A 353 12.68 -0.69 -6.88
CA ILE A 353 13.49 0.52 -6.97
C ILE A 353 14.68 0.28 -7.89
N GLY A 354 14.70 0.98 -9.03
CA GLY A 354 15.82 0.95 -9.98
C GLY A 354 16.08 -0.42 -10.61
N THR A 355 15.10 -1.32 -10.64
CA THR A 355 15.23 -2.60 -11.37
C THR A 355 15.05 -2.38 -12.86
N ASP A 356 15.75 -3.14 -13.70
CA ASP A 356 15.60 -3.03 -15.15
C ASP A 356 14.17 -3.32 -15.61
N ARG A 357 13.50 -4.31 -14.99
CA ARG A 357 12.16 -4.77 -15.32
C ARG A 357 11.34 -4.99 -14.04
N GLY A 358 10.04 -4.70 -14.09
CA GLY A 358 9.12 -4.97 -12.99
C GLY A 358 8.71 -6.45 -12.96
N LEU A 359 7.53 -6.76 -13.50
CA LEU A 359 7.16 -8.12 -13.88
C LEU A 359 7.73 -8.44 -15.26
N ARG A 360 8.52 -9.50 -15.34
CA ARG A 360 9.15 -9.98 -16.57
C ARG A 360 8.76 -11.42 -16.86
N ILE A 361 8.12 -11.67 -18.00
CA ILE A 361 7.79 -13.02 -18.48
C ILE A 361 8.68 -13.31 -19.70
N LYS A 362 9.49 -14.37 -19.61
CA LYS A 362 10.46 -14.75 -20.65
C LYS A 362 10.16 -16.16 -21.14
N THR A 363 9.99 -16.34 -22.45
CA THR A 363 9.91 -17.66 -23.08
C THR A 363 10.32 -17.60 -24.56
N ARG A 364 10.35 -18.76 -25.22
CA ARG A 364 10.63 -18.90 -26.65
C ARG A 364 10.02 -20.17 -27.23
N ARG A 365 9.86 -20.24 -28.55
CA ARG A 365 9.58 -21.51 -29.24
C ARG A 365 10.57 -22.60 -28.82
N GLY A 366 10.07 -23.82 -28.60
CA GLY A 366 10.85 -24.92 -28.07
C GLY A 366 10.70 -25.11 -26.55
N ARG A 367 10.22 -24.10 -25.81
CA ARG A 367 10.02 -24.21 -24.36
C ARG A 367 8.77 -25.01 -23.99
N GLY A 368 7.67 -24.83 -24.71
CA GLY A 368 6.36 -25.35 -24.31
C GLY A 368 5.86 -24.73 -23.00
N GLY A 369 4.91 -25.40 -22.37
CA GLY A 369 4.34 -25.00 -21.08
C GLY A 369 3.53 -23.71 -21.11
N GLU A 370 3.06 -23.27 -19.95
CA GLU A 370 2.31 -22.01 -19.80
C GLU A 370 2.82 -21.10 -18.68
N VAL A 371 2.64 -19.79 -18.87
CA VAL A 371 2.62 -18.80 -17.78
C VAL A 371 1.21 -18.24 -17.66
N ALA A 372 0.51 -18.53 -16.57
CA ALA A 372 -0.90 -18.17 -16.45
C ALA A 372 -1.36 -17.81 -15.03
N ARG A 373 -2.45 -17.04 -14.93
CA ARG A 373 -3.09 -16.64 -13.67
C ARG A 373 -2.12 -15.90 -12.76
N VAL A 374 -1.59 -14.80 -13.29
CA VAL A 374 -0.64 -13.92 -12.59
C VAL A 374 -1.38 -12.67 -12.13
N HIS A 375 -1.41 -12.43 -10.82
CA HIS A 375 -2.01 -11.26 -10.20
C HIS A 375 -0.92 -10.38 -9.61
N PHE A 376 -0.89 -9.12 -10.04
CA PHE A 376 0.12 -8.15 -9.64
C PHE A 376 -0.59 -6.89 -9.15
N SER A 377 -0.60 -6.64 -7.83
CA SER A 377 -1.40 -5.55 -7.26
C SER A 377 -0.75 -4.71 -6.17
N ASP A 378 -1.16 -3.44 -6.08
CA ASP A 378 -0.77 -2.52 -5.02
C ASP A 378 0.76 -2.31 -4.94
N VAL A 379 1.40 -2.27 -6.12
CA VAL A 379 2.86 -2.19 -6.26
C VAL A 379 3.31 -0.77 -6.60
N LEU A 380 4.41 -0.35 -5.96
CA LEU A 380 5.16 0.84 -6.33
C LEU A 380 6.41 0.46 -7.10
N MET A 381 6.64 1.11 -8.24
CA MET A 381 7.86 0.99 -9.02
C MET A 381 8.47 2.38 -9.22
N GLN A 382 9.74 2.55 -8.91
CA GLN A 382 10.45 3.82 -9.08
C GLN A 382 11.72 3.60 -9.88
N GLY A 383 11.90 4.36 -10.97
CA GLY A 383 13.07 4.25 -11.84
C GLY A 383 13.17 2.89 -12.54
N VAL A 384 12.04 2.20 -12.74
CA VAL A 384 12.03 0.87 -13.36
C VAL A 384 12.02 1.00 -14.88
N GLY A 385 12.95 0.32 -15.55
CA GLY A 385 13.11 0.45 -17.01
C GLY A 385 11.88 0.02 -17.81
N THR A 386 11.35 -1.17 -17.54
CA THR A 386 10.06 -1.63 -18.10
C THR A 386 9.23 -2.37 -17.03
N PRO A 387 8.26 -1.69 -16.39
CA PRO A 387 7.36 -2.26 -15.39
C PRO A 387 6.67 -3.57 -15.77
N LEU A 388 6.14 -3.70 -17.00
CA LEU A 388 5.62 -4.97 -17.53
C LEU A 388 6.33 -5.33 -18.83
N ALA A 389 7.06 -6.45 -18.82
CA ALA A 389 7.78 -6.97 -19.98
C ALA A 389 7.41 -8.44 -20.25
N ILE A 390 6.73 -8.73 -21.36
CA ILE A 390 6.38 -10.09 -21.78
C ILE A 390 7.04 -10.38 -23.12
N ASN A 391 7.90 -11.39 -23.18
CA ASN A 391 8.68 -11.72 -24.38
C ASN A 391 8.64 -13.22 -24.69
N ALA A 392 7.96 -13.57 -25.79
CA ALA A 392 7.91 -14.93 -26.33
C ALA A 392 8.99 -15.24 -27.40
N PHE A 393 9.92 -14.32 -27.64
CA PHE A 393 11.05 -14.45 -28.58
C PHE A 393 12.41 -14.33 -27.87
N TYR A 394 12.48 -14.68 -26.60
CA TYR A 394 13.67 -14.48 -25.78
C TYR A 394 14.86 -15.27 -26.35
N TYR A 395 15.91 -14.59 -26.78
CA TYR A 395 17.04 -15.23 -27.48
C TYR A 395 18.12 -15.86 -26.57
N CYS A 396 17.70 -16.61 -25.55
CA CYS A 396 18.61 -17.40 -24.71
C CYS A 396 19.01 -18.73 -25.36
N ASP A 397 20.02 -19.39 -24.77
CA ASP A 397 20.69 -20.60 -25.30
C ASP A 397 21.42 -20.35 -26.65
N PRO A 398 22.29 -21.27 -27.13
CA PRO A 398 23.05 -21.08 -28.37
C PRO A 398 22.18 -20.88 -29.63
N ASP A 399 20.96 -21.40 -29.64
CA ASP A 399 20.00 -21.33 -30.76
C ASP A 399 18.98 -20.20 -30.64
N GLY A 400 19.08 -19.33 -29.64
CA GLY A 400 18.09 -18.27 -29.37
C GLY A 400 17.89 -17.27 -30.50
N ARG A 401 18.90 -17.08 -31.36
CA ARG A 401 18.86 -16.22 -32.56
C ARG A 401 18.60 -16.98 -33.87
N SER A 402 18.23 -18.26 -33.77
CA SER A 402 17.88 -19.05 -34.95
C SER A 402 16.64 -18.48 -35.67
N PRO A 403 16.52 -18.66 -37.00
CA PRO A 403 15.33 -18.25 -37.74
C PRO A 403 14.04 -18.83 -37.17
N GLU A 404 14.07 -20.06 -36.65
CA GLU A 404 12.92 -20.73 -36.06
C GLU A 404 12.43 -19.99 -34.82
N VAL A 405 13.35 -19.59 -33.92
CA VAL A 405 12.99 -18.86 -32.72
C VAL A 405 12.53 -17.45 -33.07
N GLN A 406 13.24 -16.73 -33.95
CA GLN A 406 13.03 -15.30 -34.19
C GLN A 406 12.00 -14.98 -35.29
N SER A 407 11.54 -15.94 -36.10
CA SER A 407 10.58 -15.69 -37.18
C SER A 407 9.26 -15.11 -36.68
N ARG A 408 8.79 -14.02 -37.31
CA ARG A 408 7.44 -13.45 -37.08
C ARG A 408 6.34 -14.08 -37.93
N ASN A 409 6.64 -15.15 -38.66
CA ASN A 409 5.62 -15.97 -39.32
C ASN A 409 5.02 -16.99 -38.34
N PRO A 410 3.72 -17.33 -38.47
CA PRO A 410 3.12 -18.42 -37.70
C PRO A 410 3.85 -19.75 -37.89
N ALA A 411 4.07 -20.47 -36.80
CA ALA A 411 4.57 -21.85 -36.79
C ALA A 411 3.46 -22.85 -36.39
N PRO A 412 3.65 -24.16 -36.60
CA PRO A 412 2.75 -25.17 -36.04
C PRO A 412 2.69 -25.08 -34.51
N VAL A 413 1.49 -25.28 -33.95
CA VAL A 413 1.26 -25.33 -32.49
C VAL A 413 1.41 -26.77 -32.02
N ASP A 414 2.32 -27.02 -31.08
CA ASP A 414 2.60 -28.34 -30.48
C ASP A 414 2.98 -28.21 -28.99
N GLU A 415 3.43 -29.30 -28.34
CA GLU A 415 3.81 -29.26 -26.92
C GLU A 415 5.03 -28.37 -26.61
N THR A 416 5.72 -27.86 -27.62
CA THR A 416 6.86 -26.95 -27.50
C THR A 416 6.50 -25.48 -27.74
N THR A 417 5.24 -25.20 -28.08
CA THR A 417 4.68 -23.85 -28.18
C THR A 417 4.28 -23.34 -26.80
N PRO A 418 4.92 -22.27 -26.28
CA PRO A 418 4.55 -21.71 -24.97
C PRO A 418 3.24 -20.92 -25.05
N ARG A 419 2.48 -20.89 -23.94
CA ARG A 419 1.28 -20.06 -23.79
C ARG A 419 1.46 -19.04 -22.66
N ILE A 420 0.94 -17.83 -22.87
CA ILE A 420 0.94 -16.78 -21.84
C ILE A 420 -0.46 -16.16 -21.80
N HIS A 421 -1.14 -16.27 -20.66
CA HIS A 421 -2.49 -15.71 -20.52
C HIS A 421 -2.87 -15.34 -19.09
N ASP A 422 -3.96 -14.59 -18.93
CA ASP A 422 -4.55 -14.21 -17.63
C ASP A 422 -3.55 -13.49 -16.70
N ILE A 423 -3.04 -12.35 -17.18
CA ILE A 423 -2.11 -11.49 -16.45
C ILE A 423 -2.84 -10.23 -16.01
N THR A 424 -2.99 -10.01 -14.71
CA THR A 424 -3.74 -8.87 -14.16
C THR A 424 -2.83 -7.94 -13.39
N PHE A 425 -2.85 -6.66 -13.77
CA PHE A 425 -2.26 -5.54 -13.04
C PHE A 425 -3.37 -4.74 -12.39
N ARG A 426 -3.27 -4.48 -11.08
CA ARG A 426 -4.23 -3.64 -10.34
C ARG A 426 -3.52 -2.65 -9.42
N ASN A 427 -3.87 -1.37 -9.46
CA ASN A 427 -3.30 -0.35 -8.55
C ASN A 427 -1.76 -0.34 -8.58
N VAL A 428 -1.19 -0.16 -9.76
CA VAL A 428 0.27 -0.11 -9.93
C VAL A 428 0.67 1.33 -10.24
N ILE A 429 1.64 1.85 -9.51
CA ILE A 429 2.21 3.17 -9.71
C ILE A 429 3.67 3.00 -10.12
N ALA A 430 4.04 3.46 -11.31
CA ALA A 430 5.39 3.38 -11.83
C ALA A 430 5.94 4.77 -12.15
N THR A 431 6.84 5.31 -11.34
CA THR A 431 7.47 6.60 -11.64
C THR A 431 8.80 6.44 -12.33
N ASP A 432 9.15 7.43 -13.14
CA ASP A 432 10.46 7.57 -13.79
C ASP A 432 10.78 6.36 -14.68
N VAL A 433 9.78 5.91 -15.45
CA VAL A 433 9.93 4.77 -16.34
C VAL A 433 10.85 5.13 -17.51
N ALA A 434 12.01 4.46 -17.57
CA ALA A 434 13.07 4.82 -18.51
C ALA A 434 12.84 4.35 -19.96
N VAL A 435 12.23 3.16 -20.17
CA VAL A 435 12.16 2.53 -21.50
C VAL A 435 10.72 2.45 -22.01
N CYS A 436 9.89 1.63 -21.37
CA CYS A 436 8.51 1.42 -21.77
C CYS A 436 7.66 0.94 -20.59
N ALA A 437 6.48 1.51 -20.33
CA ALA A 437 5.68 1.07 -19.17
C ALA A 437 5.12 -0.35 -19.37
N VAL A 438 4.61 -0.64 -20.56
CA VAL A 438 4.10 -1.97 -20.94
C VAL A 438 4.65 -2.38 -22.31
N ALA A 439 5.46 -3.45 -22.34
CA ALA A 439 6.00 -4.05 -23.55
C ALA A 439 5.61 -5.53 -23.66
N VAL A 440 4.82 -5.90 -24.67
CA VAL A 440 4.30 -7.27 -24.83
C VAL A 440 4.56 -7.79 -26.24
N LEU A 441 5.26 -8.90 -26.35
CA LEU A 441 5.53 -9.57 -27.62
C LEU A 441 5.16 -11.05 -27.52
N GLY A 442 4.03 -11.43 -28.11
CA GLY A 442 3.54 -12.81 -28.21
C GLY A 442 3.96 -13.53 -29.48
N LEU A 443 3.64 -14.82 -29.60
CA LEU A 443 3.86 -15.57 -30.84
C LEU A 443 2.68 -15.38 -31.80
N PRO A 444 2.90 -15.32 -33.13
CA PRO A 444 1.82 -15.22 -34.10
C PRO A 444 0.84 -16.40 -34.06
N GLU A 445 1.31 -17.62 -33.78
CA GLU A 445 0.48 -18.82 -33.63
C GLU A 445 -0.09 -19.02 -32.20
N ALA A 446 0.43 -18.27 -31.22
CA ALA A 446 -0.03 -18.31 -29.83
C ALA A 446 0.09 -16.91 -29.20
N PRO A 447 -0.81 -15.97 -29.56
CA PRO A 447 -0.78 -14.62 -29.02
C PRO A 447 -0.89 -14.59 -27.49
N VAL A 448 -0.31 -13.58 -26.85
CA VAL A 448 -0.54 -13.33 -25.42
C VAL A 448 -1.99 -12.87 -25.24
N THR A 449 -2.75 -13.49 -24.35
CA THR A 449 -4.17 -13.14 -24.15
C THR A 449 -4.46 -12.76 -22.69
N GLY A 450 -5.55 -12.02 -22.46
CA GLY A 450 -6.01 -11.74 -21.10
C GLY A 450 -5.06 -10.88 -20.24
N VAL A 451 -4.25 -10.00 -20.85
CA VAL A 451 -3.52 -8.97 -20.10
C VAL A 451 -4.48 -7.85 -19.74
N ARG A 452 -4.67 -7.58 -18.44
CA ARG A 452 -5.62 -6.57 -17.93
C ARG A 452 -4.90 -5.55 -17.08
N LEU A 453 -5.02 -4.27 -17.45
CA LEU A 453 -4.47 -3.13 -16.72
C LEU A 453 -5.62 -2.40 -16.01
N MET A 454 -5.65 -2.44 -14.69
CA MET A 454 -6.64 -1.78 -13.85
C MET A 454 -5.95 -0.76 -12.95
N ASN A 455 -6.17 0.54 -13.18
CA ASN A 455 -5.46 1.58 -12.42
C ASN A 455 -3.93 1.41 -12.46
N PHE A 456 -3.38 1.26 -13.67
CA PHE A 456 -1.94 1.31 -13.90
C PHE A 456 -1.57 2.75 -14.23
N ARG A 457 -0.83 3.40 -13.34
CA ARG A 457 -0.34 4.77 -13.53
C ARG A 457 1.17 4.78 -13.78
N ALA A 458 1.65 5.55 -14.74
CA ALA A 458 3.09 5.69 -14.97
C ALA A 458 3.57 7.10 -15.37
N SER A 459 4.65 7.60 -14.77
CA SER A 459 5.43 8.72 -15.32
C SER A 459 6.60 8.15 -16.13
N LEU A 460 6.96 8.87 -17.18
CA LEU A 460 8.02 8.50 -18.11
C LEU A 460 9.21 9.40 -17.84
N ASP A 461 10.43 8.86 -17.76
CA ASP A 461 11.64 9.67 -17.65
C ASP A 461 12.01 10.24 -19.02
N PRO A 462 11.84 11.56 -19.26
CA PRO A 462 12.15 12.16 -20.56
C PRO A 462 13.65 12.23 -20.84
N SER A 463 14.50 12.06 -19.82
CA SER A 463 15.95 12.09 -19.93
C SER A 463 16.57 10.73 -20.27
N ALA A 464 15.79 9.65 -20.15
CA ALA A 464 16.27 8.30 -20.38
C ALA A 464 16.65 8.07 -21.84
N PRO A 465 17.86 7.52 -22.13
CA PRO A 465 18.25 7.19 -23.49
C PRO A 465 17.40 6.04 -24.04
N PRO A 466 17.12 5.99 -25.36
CA PRO A 466 16.40 4.88 -25.96
C PRO A 466 17.09 3.53 -25.72
N GLN A 467 16.32 2.54 -25.27
CA GLN A 467 16.79 1.18 -25.04
C GLN A 467 15.80 0.17 -25.63
N VAL A 468 16.28 -1.05 -25.89
CA VAL A 468 15.41 -2.13 -26.37
C VAL A 468 14.58 -2.66 -25.19
N PRO A 469 13.24 -2.58 -25.24
CA PRO A 469 12.39 -2.97 -24.12
C PRO A 469 12.41 -4.50 -23.91
N LEU A 470 12.41 -5.25 -25.01
CA LEU A 470 12.42 -6.71 -25.02
C LEU A 470 13.57 -7.29 -25.82
N MET A 471 14.22 -8.28 -25.23
CA MET A 471 15.34 -9.01 -25.81
C MET A 471 14.89 -9.95 -26.95
N ALA A 472 14.70 -9.41 -28.15
CA ALA A 472 14.32 -10.13 -29.37
C ALA A 472 14.81 -9.40 -30.63
N ASP A 473 15.01 -10.12 -31.74
CA ASP A 473 15.46 -9.51 -32.99
C ASP A 473 14.37 -8.62 -33.59
N GLY A 474 14.77 -7.50 -34.20
CA GLY A 474 13.86 -6.55 -34.86
C GLY A 474 13.03 -5.67 -33.92
N VAL A 475 13.25 -5.73 -32.60
CA VAL A 475 12.61 -4.80 -31.64
C VAL A 475 13.41 -3.51 -31.58
N GLU A 476 12.77 -2.39 -31.91
CA GLU A 476 13.42 -1.08 -31.90
C GLU A 476 13.66 -0.57 -30.48
N ALA A 477 14.71 0.25 -30.33
CA ALA A 477 14.94 0.98 -29.10
C ALA A 477 13.90 2.08 -28.94
N VAL A 478 13.34 2.19 -27.74
CA VAL A 478 12.36 3.22 -27.38
C VAL A 478 12.79 3.91 -26.09
N SER A 479 12.36 5.15 -25.89
CA SER A 479 12.47 5.87 -24.63
C SER A 479 11.08 6.38 -24.26
N GLY A 480 10.72 6.31 -22.99
CA GLY A 480 9.48 6.88 -22.47
C GLY A 480 8.21 6.46 -23.21
N ARG A 481 8.05 5.19 -23.58
CA ARG A 481 6.82 4.72 -24.27
C ARG A 481 5.80 4.15 -23.29
N ALA A 482 4.56 4.62 -23.29
CA ALA A 482 3.53 4.09 -22.39
C ALA A 482 3.20 2.60 -22.68
N LEU A 483 2.88 2.26 -23.93
CA LEU A 483 2.53 0.90 -24.30
C LEU A 483 3.04 0.54 -25.70
N TRP A 484 3.59 -0.67 -25.82
CA TRP A 484 3.91 -1.33 -27.07
C TRP A 484 3.50 -2.81 -26.99
N SER A 485 2.79 -3.29 -28.00
CA SER A 485 2.40 -4.68 -28.08
C SER A 485 2.39 -5.20 -29.51
N ASP A 486 2.78 -6.46 -29.69
CA ASP A 486 2.62 -7.21 -30.93
C ASP A 486 2.24 -8.67 -30.62
N PHE A 487 1.36 -9.26 -31.44
CA PHE A 487 0.70 -10.55 -31.21
C PHE A 487 0.16 -10.71 -29.78
N ALA A 488 -0.59 -9.71 -29.30
CA ALA A 488 -1.10 -9.71 -27.93
C ALA A 488 -2.42 -8.95 -27.78
N GLU A 489 -3.23 -9.39 -26.83
CA GLU A 489 -4.43 -8.71 -26.36
C GLU A 489 -4.15 -8.05 -24.99
N VAL A 490 -4.12 -6.72 -24.99
CA VAL A 490 -3.96 -5.92 -23.77
C VAL A 490 -5.20 -5.05 -23.59
N ALA A 491 -5.91 -5.27 -22.48
CA ALA A 491 -7.09 -4.51 -22.10
C ALA A 491 -6.78 -3.50 -20.99
N GLY A 492 -7.32 -2.29 -21.11
CA GLY A 492 -7.00 -1.16 -20.21
C GLY A 492 -5.95 -0.23 -20.80
N GLN A 493 -5.51 0.74 -20.00
CA GLN A 493 -4.54 1.76 -20.43
C GLN A 493 -3.51 2.04 -19.34
N VAL A 494 -2.34 2.49 -19.77
CA VAL A 494 -1.38 3.14 -18.87
C VAL A 494 -1.83 4.58 -18.72
N ILE A 495 -2.25 4.94 -17.51
CA ILE A 495 -2.67 6.28 -17.15
C ILE A 495 -1.39 7.10 -16.90
N PRO A 496 -1.12 8.19 -17.63
CA PRO A 496 0.05 9.00 -17.37
C PRO A 496 0.00 9.55 -15.92
N ILE A 497 1.15 9.51 -15.25
CA ILE A 497 1.44 10.36 -14.10
C ILE A 497 2.13 11.56 -14.73
N GLU A 498 1.38 12.60 -15.05
CA GLU A 498 2.02 13.82 -15.52
C GLU A 498 2.84 14.40 -14.37
N GLU A 499 4.13 14.68 -14.64
CA GLU A 499 5.03 15.31 -13.66
C GLU A 499 4.35 16.59 -13.16
N GLN A 500 4.04 16.63 -11.86
CA GLN A 500 3.37 17.72 -11.11
C GLN A 500 1.83 17.69 -11.03
N GLU A 501 1.14 16.56 -11.14
CA GLU A 501 -0.33 16.65 -11.30
C GLU A 501 -1.26 16.53 -10.09
N THR A 502 -0.86 16.21 -8.87
CA THR A 502 -1.82 16.42 -7.76
C THR A 502 -2.04 17.93 -7.53
N PRO A 503 -1.00 18.81 -7.52
CA PRO A 503 -1.22 20.25 -7.45
C PRO A 503 -1.76 20.85 -8.75
N GLN A 504 -1.29 20.44 -9.95
CA GLN A 504 -1.72 21.11 -11.20
C GLN A 504 -3.09 20.66 -11.72
N VAL A 505 -3.49 19.38 -11.60
CA VAL A 505 -4.86 18.96 -11.96
C VAL A 505 -5.86 19.57 -11.00
N LEU A 506 -5.58 19.56 -9.69
CA LEU A 506 -6.47 20.16 -8.72
C LEU A 506 -6.52 21.68 -8.86
N THR A 507 -5.37 22.35 -9.03
CA THR A 507 -5.35 23.80 -9.26
C THR A 507 -6.06 24.15 -10.56
N ARG A 508 -5.87 23.39 -11.64
CA ARG A 508 -6.61 23.59 -12.89
C ARG A 508 -8.10 23.31 -12.71
N TYR A 509 -8.46 22.22 -12.06
CA TYR A 509 -9.84 21.87 -11.74
C TYR A 509 -10.52 22.96 -10.91
N PHE A 510 -9.90 23.43 -9.83
CA PHE A 510 -10.41 24.53 -9.01
C PHE A 510 -10.52 25.82 -9.82
N THR A 511 -9.52 26.12 -10.65
CA THR A 511 -9.54 27.30 -11.53
C THR A 511 -10.71 27.21 -12.52
N ASP A 512 -10.88 26.08 -13.20
CA ASP A 512 -11.94 25.83 -14.19
C ASP A 512 -13.32 25.84 -13.51
N PHE A 513 -13.44 25.24 -12.33
CA PHE A 513 -14.63 25.26 -11.49
C PHE A 513 -15.01 26.69 -11.11
N LEU A 514 -14.07 27.49 -10.60
CA LEU A 514 -14.31 28.88 -10.20
C LEU A 514 -14.61 29.79 -11.40
N ALA A 515 -14.04 29.51 -12.56
CA ALA A 515 -14.34 30.23 -13.80
C ALA A 515 -15.77 29.94 -14.29
N ALA A 516 -16.26 28.72 -14.09
CA ALA A 516 -17.63 28.33 -14.40
C ALA A 516 -18.64 28.63 -13.26
N TRP A 517 -18.15 29.01 -12.09
CA TRP A 517 -18.96 29.13 -10.88
C TRP A 517 -20.09 30.14 -11.03
N GLN A 518 -21.28 29.71 -10.58
CA GLN A 518 -22.44 30.57 -10.43
C GLN A 518 -22.82 30.61 -8.94
N PRO A 519 -23.06 31.81 -8.36
CA PRO A 519 -23.47 31.92 -6.97
C PRO A 519 -24.70 31.05 -6.67
N TYR A 520 -24.66 30.32 -5.56
CA TYR A 520 -25.78 29.49 -5.16
C TYR A 520 -27.01 30.36 -4.82
N LYS A 521 -28.22 29.81 -4.96
CA LYS A 521 -29.49 30.51 -4.66
C LYS A 521 -29.59 31.91 -5.28
N GLU A 522 -29.17 32.05 -6.54
CA GLU A 522 -29.21 33.32 -7.29
C GLU A 522 -28.42 34.45 -6.61
N GLY A 523 -27.32 34.12 -5.92
CA GLY A 523 -26.43 35.08 -5.25
C GLY A 523 -26.88 35.49 -3.86
N ARG A 524 -27.92 34.88 -3.30
CA ARG A 524 -28.30 35.10 -1.90
C ARG A 524 -27.24 34.52 -0.96
N TRP A 525 -27.00 35.22 0.13
CA TRP A 525 -26.09 34.82 1.19
C TRP A 525 -26.47 33.46 1.76
N CYS A 526 -25.60 32.47 1.56
CA CYS A 526 -25.88 31.09 1.89
C CYS A 526 -24.63 30.26 2.14
N TYR A 527 -24.77 29.14 2.85
CA TYR A 527 -23.65 28.30 3.30
C TYR A 527 -22.93 27.58 2.16
N GLU A 528 -23.62 27.29 1.05
CA GLU A 528 -23.02 26.60 -0.07
C GLU A 528 -21.86 27.41 -0.64
N ASP A 529 -22.06 28.72 -0.85
CA ASP A 529 -20.99 29.66 -1.20
C ASP A 529 -19.93 29.73 -0.09
N GLY A 530 -20.36 29.72 1.18
CA GLY A 530 -19.48 29.71 2.36
C GLY A 530 -18.49 28.54 2.41
N CYS A 531 -18.88 27.37 1.88
CA CYS A 531 -17.98 26.23 1.75
C CYS A 531 -16.83 26.53 0.78
N ILE A 532 -17.14 27.18 -0.35
CA ILE A 532 -16.13 27.61 -1.32
C ILE A 532 -15.24 28.70 -0.71
N PHE A 533 -15.82 29.68 -0.02
CA PHE A 533 -15.05 30.75 0.63
C PHE A 533 -14.03 30.18 1.62
N ARG A 534 -14.46 29.25 2.48
CA ARG A 534 -13.54 28.60 3.43
C ARG A 534 -12.44 27.80 2.71
N GLY A 535 -12.77 27.11 1.62
CA GLY A 535 -11.79 26.41 0.78
C GLY A 535 -10.74 27.37 0.19
N LEU A 536 -11.19 28.49 -0.37
CA LEU A 536 -10.31 29.53 -0.94
C LEU A 536 -9.39 30.17 0.09
N ALA A 537 -9.91 30.50 1.28
CA ALA A 537 -9.10 31.06 2.37
C ALA A 537 -7.98 30.09 2.78
N LEU A 538 -8.30 28.81 2.98
CA LEU A 538 -7.32 27.79 3.35
C LEU A 538 -6.31 27.50 2.24
N LEU A 539 -6.73 27.49 0.97
CA LEU A 539 -5.80 27.36 -0.15
C LEU A 539 -4.84 28.55 -0.21
N ALA A 540 -5.33 29.78 -0.02
CA ALA A 540 -4.49 30.98 0.02
C ALA A 540 -3.41 30.86 1.12
N ASP A 541 -3.79 30.36 2.31
CA ASP A 541 -2.87 30.19 3.42
C ASP A 541 -1.85 29.08 3.17
N ALA A 542 -2.29 27.95 2.60
CA ALA A 542 -1.44 26.80 2.37
C ALA A 542 -0.47 26.99 1.19
N THR A 543 -0.87 27.68 0.12
CA THR A 543 -0.03 27.92 -1.06
C THR A 543 0.75 29.22 -0.99
N GLY A 544 0.27 30.20 -0.21
CA GLY A 544 0.79 31.57 -0.22
C GLY A 544 0.37 32.38 -1.46
N GLU A 545 -0.55 31.87 -2.28
CA GLU A 545 -0.98 32.53 -3.52
C GLU A 545 -2.18 33.46 -3.29
N ALA A 546 -1.98 34.76 -3.47
CA ALA A 546 -2.99 35.79 -3.21
C ALA A 546 -4.28 35.64 -4.06
N HIS A 547 -4.18 35.05 -5.26
CA HIS A 547 -5.29 34.97 -6.20
C HIS A 547 -6.51 34.19 -5.67
N TRP A 548 -6.29 33.21 -4.77
CA TRP A 548 -7.36 32.47 -4.11
C TRP A 548 -8.21 33.39 -3.23
N ARG A 549 -7.54 34.20 -2.39
CA ARG A 549 -8.20 35.16 -1.50
C ARG A 549 -8.80 36.34 -2.27
N ASP A 550 -8.16 36.79 -3.35
CA ASP A 550 -8.73 37.81 -4.26
C ASP A 550 -10.03 37.32 -4.92
N THR A 551 -10.07 36.05 -5.32
CA THR A 551 -11.27 35.41 -5.87
C THR A 551 -12.38 35.35 -4.83
N MET A 552 -12.07 34.92 -3.60
CA MET A 552 -13.03 34.92 -2.49
C MET A 552 -13.57 36.33 -2.23
N LYS A 553 -12.68 37.34 -2.14
CA LYS A 553 -13.07 38.73 -1.91
C LYS A 553 -14.05 39.22 -2.98
N ARG A 554 -13.77 38.97 -4.26
CA ARG A 554 -14.67 39.34 -5.37
C ARG A 554 -16.05 38.71 -5.23
N MET A 555 -16.12 37.45 -4.79
CA MET A 555 -17.39 36.74 -4.62
C MET A 555 -18.17 37.26 -3.41
N VAL A 556 -17.49 37.49 -2.28
CA VAL A 556 -18.11 38.05 -1.06
C VAL A 556 -18.59 39.48 -1.29
N ASP A 557 -17.77 40.33 -1.93
CA ASP A 557 -18.14 41.72 -2.23
C ASP A 557 -19.40 41.80 -3.10
N ALA A 558 -19.60 40.84 -4.01
CA ALA A 558 -20.81 40.77 -4.84
C ALA A 558 -22.09 40.46 -4.04
N GLN A 559 -21.94 39.95 -2.81
CA GLN A 559 -23.06 39.68 -1.89
C GLN A 559 -23.21 40.76 -0.81
N ILE A 560 -22.38 41.80 -0.80
CA ILE A 560 -22.50 42.95 0.10
C ILE A 560 -23.22 44.09 -0.65
N GLY A 561 -24.28 44.63 -0.05
CA GLY A 561 -25.05 45.74 -0.62
C GLY A 561 -24.41 47.12 -0.37
N GLU A 562 -25.14 48.19 -0.67
CA GLU A 562 -24.73 49.55 -0.30
C GLU A 562 -24.78 49.70 1.24
N GLY A 563 -23.61 49.75 1.88
CA GLY A 563 -23.48 49.72 3.34
C GLY A 563 -23.49 48.30 3.94
N PRO A 564 -23.50 48.13 5.28
CA PRO A 564 -23.40 46.81 5.90
C PRO A 564 -24.71 46.03 5.76
N SER A 565 -24.86 45.33 4.64
CA SER A 565 -26.01 44.48 4.29
C SER A 565 -25.55 43.27 3.47
N LEU A 566 -26.26 42.15 3.60
CA LEU A 566 -25.96 40.88 2.94
C LEU A 566 -27.11 40.50 1.99
N ALA A 567 -26.80 40.15 0.75
CA ALA A 567 -27.76 39.90 -0.32
C ALA A 567 -28.76 38.79 0.07
N GLY A 568 -30.05 39.12 0.14
CA GLY A 568 -31.10 38.16 0.46
C GLY A 568 -31.03 37.55 1.88
N TYR A 569 -30.15 38.03 2.75
CA TYR A 569 -30.06 37.58 4.13
C TYR A 569 -31.20 38.17 4.98
N ASN A 570 -31.98 37.29 5.60
CA ASN A 570 -33.07 37.68 6.49
C ASN A 570 -32.88 37.06 7.88
N PRO A 571 -32.46 37.84 8.91
CA PRO A 571 -32.21 37.30 10.24
C PRO A 571 -33.48 36.76 10.92
N SER A 572 -34.68 37.14 10.45
CA SER A 572 -35.94 36.63 11.00
C SER A 572 -36.25 35.18 10.59
N GLU A 573 -35.52 34.62 9.62
CA GLU A 573 -35.63 33.20 9.27
C GLU A 573 -35.00 32.29 10.32
N TYR A 574 -34.11 32.85 11.17
CA TYR A 574 -33.27 32.12 12.11
C TYR A 574 -32.72 30.84 11.49
N ASN A 575 -32.12 30.98 10.30
CA ASN A 575 -31.57 29.87 9.56
C ASN A 575 -30.08 29.77 9.88
N ILE A 576 -29.67 28.73 10.63
CA ILE A 576 -28.28 28.60 11.06
C ILE A 576 -27.33 28.40 9.88
N ASP A 577 -27.82 27.85 8.75
CA ASP A 577 -27.02 27.62 7.56
C ASP A 577 -26.37 28.92 7.07
N ASN A 578 -27.13 30.02 7.06
CA ASN A 578 -26.66 31.29 6.50
C ASN A 578 -25.51 31.94 7.29
N ILE A 579 -25.06 31.34 8.40
CA ILE A 579 -24.01 31.85 9.27
C ILE A 579 -22.61 31.38 8.83
N LEU A 580 -22.50 30.24 8.11
CA LEU A 580 -21.19 29.69 7.74
C LEU A 580 -20.34 30.69 6.94
N SER A 581 -20.98 31.40 6.02
CA SER A 581 -20.34 32.34 5.10
C SER A 581 -19.75 33.56 5.83
N GLY A 582 -20.22 33.88 7.03
CA GLY A 582 -19.66 34.94 7.86
C GLY A 582 -18.19 34.73 8.21
N ARG A 583 -17.68 33.49 8.16
CA ARG A 583 -16.25 33.20 8.34
C ARG A 583 -15.38 33.91 7.31
N ALA A 584 -15.87 34.08 6.08
CA ALA A 584 -15.18 34.82 5.04
C ALA A 584 -15.09 36.32 5.35
N LEU A 585 -16.11 36.88 6.01
CA LEU A 585 -16.10 38.27 6.47
C LEU A 585 -15.03 38.49 7.55
N LEU A 586 -14.83 37.53 8.45
CA LEU A 586 -13.78 37.61 9.47
C LEU A 586 -12.38 37.56 8.85
N ASP A 587 -12.15 36.63 7.91
CA ASP A 587 -10.87 36.54 7.17
C ASP A 587 -10.60 37.86 6.42
N LEU A 588 -11.57 38.36 5.64
CA LEU A 588 -11.38 39.60 4.87
C LEU A 588 -11.22 40.83 5.76
N ALA A 589 -11.90 40.90 6.91
CA ALA A 589 -11.71 41.97 7.88
C ALA A 589 -10.27 42.01 8.41
N GLU A 590 -9.72 40.85 8.78
CA GLU A 590 -8.35 40.74 9.27
C GLU A 590 -7.34 41.13 8.18
N GLN A 591 -7.55 40.64 6.96
CA GLN A 591 -6.59 40.79 5.86
C GLN A 591 -6.61 42.20 5.25
N THR A 592 -7.77 42.86 5.20
CA THR A 592 -7.93 44.16 4.52
C THR A 592 -8.01 45.34 5.47
N GLY A 593 -8.44 45.12 6.71
CA GLY A 593 -8.78 46.19 7.65
C GLY A 593 -10.03 47.00 7.28
N ASP A 594 -10.79 46.60 6.25
CA ASP A 594 -12.03 47.30 5.87
C ASP A 594 -13.14 47.02 6.90
N PRO A 595 -13.69 48.06 7.58
CA PRO A 595 -14.70 47.87 8.61
C PRO A 595 -16.02 47.30 8.08
N VAL A 596 -16.30 47.35 6.79
CA VAL A 596 -17.56 46.84 6.22
C VAL A 596 -17.73 45.35 6.52
N TYR A 597 -16.65 44.56 6.47
CA TYR A 597 -16.71 43.12 6.69
C TYR A 597 -17.10 42.79 8.13
N MET A 598 -16.50 43.47 9.13
CA MET A 598 -16.90 43.30 10.53
C MET A 598 -18.31 43.80 10.82
N GLN A 599 -18.75 44.86 10.14
CA GLN A 599 -20.13 45.37 10.27
C GLN A 599 -21.15 44.37 9.69
N CYS A 600 -20.81 43.71 8.58
CA CYS A 600 -21.61 42.61 8.01
C CYS A 600 -21.60 41.37 8.92
N ALA A 601 -20.45 40.96 9.46
CA ALA A 601 -20.37 39.85 10.42
C ALA A 601 -21.23 40.12 11.66
N ALA A 602 -21.31 41.37 12.11
CA ALA A 602 -22.20 41.76 13.21
C ALA A 602 -23.70 41.58 12.88
N LEU A 603 -24.13 41.53 11.61
CA LEU A 603 -25.52 41.20 11.25
C LEU A 603 -25.86 39.74 11.59
N GLU A 604 -24.92 38.83 11.34
CA GLU A 604 -25.07 37.41 11.64
C GLU A 604 -25.06 37.14 13.14
N ILE A 605 -24.16 37.81 13.87
CA ILE A 605 -24.12 37.74 15.34
C ILE A 605 -25.43 38.21 15.96
N ARG A 606 -26.04 39.29 15.44
CA ARG A 606 -27.37 39.73 15.93
C ARG A 606 -28.47 38.69 15.73
N GLN A 607 -28.39 37.86 14.68
CA GLN A 607 -29.28 36.69 14.58
C GLN A 607 -28.99 35.72 15.73
N LEU A 608 -27.72 35.35 15.93
CA LEU A 608 -27.29 34.39 16.96
C LEU A 608 -27.63 34.82 18.40
N ASP A 609 -27.65 36.12 18.68
CA ASP A 609 -28.06 36.67 19.98
C ASP A 609 -29.51 36.36 20.34
N THR A 610 -30.37 36.23 19.32
CA THR A 610 -31.81 35.99 19.49
C THR A 610 -32.26 34.68 18.86
N HIS A 611 -31.33 33.85 18.40
CA HIS A 611 -31.63 32.61 17.70
C HIS A 611 -32.29 31.61 18.65
N PRO A 612 -33.45 31.03 18.30
CA PRO A 612 -34.16 30.08 19.15
C PRO A 612 -33.27 28.89 19.55
N ARG A 613 -33.44 28.42 20.79
CA ARG A 613 -32.66 27.32 21.35
C ARG A 613 -33.55 26.20 21.88
N THR A 614 -33.00 24.99 21.88
CA THR A 614 -33.57 23.84 22.59
C THR A 614 -33.60 24.11 24.10
N ARG A 615 -34.29 23.27 24.87
CA ARG A 615 -34.26 23.31 26.34
C ARG A 615 -32.86 23.08 26.87
N SER A 616 -32.07 22.29 26.16
CA SER A 616 -30.65 22.06 26.45
C SER A 616 -29.73 23.20 26.02
N GLY A 617 -30.26 24.29 25.43
CA GLY A 617 -29.51 25.51 25.13
C GLY A 617 -28.75 25.50 23.80
N VAL A 618 -29.00 24.53 22.91
CA VAL A 618 -28.39 24.45 21.57
C VAL A 618 -29.27 25.15 20.56
N TYR A 619 -28.69 25.88 19.61
CA TYR A 619 -29.44 26.51 18.53
C TYR A 619 -30.35 25.53 17.79
N TRP A 620 -31.59 25.96 17.54
CA TRP A 620 -32.43 25.29 16.55
C TRP A 620 -31.77 25.39 15.20
N HIS A 621 -31.86 24.32 14.41
CA HIS A 621 -31.30 24.32 13.07
C HIS A 621 -31.92 25.45 12.23
N LYS A 622 -33.26 25.59 12.26
CA LYS A 622 -33.99 26.71 11.64
C LYS A 622 -35.26 27.06 12.41
N LEU A 623 -35.81 28.27 12.26
CA LEU A 623 -37.13 28.60 12.82
C LEU A 623 -38.22 27.60 12.38
N ARG A 624 -38.17 27.15 11.12
CA ARG A 624 -39.10 26.16 10.56
C ARG A 624 -38.87 24.73 11.07
N TYR A 625 -37.78 24.47 11.79
CA TYR A 625 -37.42 23.19 12.38
C TYR A 625 -37.32 23.35 13.90
N PRO A 626 -38.44 23.62 14.59
CA PRO A 626 -38.43 23.88 16.02
C PRO A 626 -37.93 22.67 16.79
N TRP A 627 -37.16 22.92 17.86
CA TRP A 627 -36.56 21.92 18.76
C TRP A 627 -35.52 20.98 18.15
N GLN A 628 -35.14 21.20 16.90
CA GLN A 628 -34.24 20.30 16.17
C GLN A 628 -32.79 20.81 16.19
N VAL A 629 -31.87 19.90 16.50
CA VAL A 629 -30.41 20.09 16.34
C VAL A 629 -29.93 19.13 15.27
N TRP A 630 -29.28 19.65 14.24
CA TRP A 630 -28.69 18.87 13.14
C TRP A 630 -27.17 19.04 13.21
N LEU A 631 -26.41 17.98 12.92
CA LEU A 631 -24.95 18.04 12.90
C LEU A 631 -24.42 19.13 11.97
N ASP A 632 -25.10 19.34 10.85
CA ASP A 632 -24.85 20.38 9.87
C ASP A 632 -24.71 21.74 10.56
N GLY A 633 -25.69 22.11 11.40
CA GLY A 633 -25.73 23.39 12.11
C GLY A 633 -24.55 23.63 13.06
N LEU A 634 -23.88 22.56 13.52
CA LEU A 634 -22.70 22.64 14.38
C LEU A 634 -21.45 23.09 13.61
N TYR A 635 -21.42 22.92 12.29
CA TYR A 635 -20.40 23.53 11.43
C TYR A 635 -20.77 24.95 11.02
N MET A 636 -22.06 25.23 10.82
CA MET A 636 -22.50 26.51 10.28
C MET A 636 -22.39 27.67 11.27
N GLY A 637 -22.73 27.44 12.55
CA GLY A 637 -22.80 28.50 13.56
C GLY A 637 -21.56 28.61 14.46
N PRO A 638 -21.24 27.60 15.28
CA PRO A 638 -20.23 27.70 16.32
C PRO A 638 -18.83 28.17 15.86
N PRO A 639 -18.24 27.66 14.75
CA PRO A 639 -16.93 28.15 14.30
C PRO A 639 -16.91 29.64 13.98
N PHE A 640 -17.99 30.17 13.37
CA PHE A 640 -18.12 31.60 13.10
C PHE A 640 -18.26 32.42 14.38
N GLN A 641 -19.15 32.01 15.30
CA GLN A 641 -19.38 32.72 16.54
C GLN A 641 -18.11 32.78 17.42
N ILE A 642 -17.35 31.68 17.47
CA ILE A 642 -16.04 31.63 18.11
C ILE A 642 -15.09 32.63 17.44
N GLY A 643 -14.95 32.58 16.11
CA GLY A 643 -14.07 33.48 15.37
C GLY A 643 -14.39 34.95 15.62
N TYR A 644 -15.68 35.32 15.59
CA TYR A 644 -16.12 36.68 15.89
C TYR A 644 -15.83 37.08 17.34
N GLY A 645 -16.09 36.17 18.29
CA GLY A 645 -15.78 36.37 19.70
C GLY A 645 -14.30 36.64 19.94
N LEU A 646 -13.42 35.86 19.32
CA LEU A 646 -11.96 36.05 19.38
C LEU A 646 -11.54 37.39 18.74
N ALA A 647 -12.03 37.70 17.53
CA ALA A 647 -11.70 38.93 16.81
C ALA A 647 -12.16 40.21 17.55
N THR A 648 -13.19 40.11 18.39
CA THR A 648 -13.76 41.25 19.14
C THR A 648 -13.47 41.23 20.64
N GLY A 649 -12.74 40.22 21.15
CA GLY A 649 -12.46 40.04 22.57
C GLY A 649 -13.70 39.68 23.43
N GLN A 650 -14.77 39.17 22.82
CA GLN A 650 -16.01 38.80 23.49
C GLN A 650 -16.03 37.30 23.82
N GLU A 651 -15.38 36.94 24.92
CA GLU A 651 -15.20 35.55 25.38
C GLU A 651 -16.53 34.79 25.63
N ALA A 652 -17.63 35.51 25.89
CA ALA A 652 -18.95 34.91 26.08
C ALA A 652 -19.41 34.11 24.85
N TYR A 653 -19.11 34.58 23.64
CA TYR A 653 -19.43 33.87 22.40
C TYR A 653 -18.62 32.58 22.25
N VAL A 654 -17.36 32.61 22.66
CA VAL A 654 -16.48 31.42 22.64
C VAL A 654 -17.01 30.35 23.61
N THR A 655 -17.31 30.76 24.83
CA THR A 655 -17.81 29.86 25.88
C THR A 655 -19.17 29.26 25.51
N ASP A 656 -20.07 30.07 24.97
CA ASP A 656 -21.40 29.62 24.55
C ASP A 656 -21.30 28.56 23.44
N SER A 657 -20.53 28.82 22.38
CA SER A 657 -20.33 27.87 21.29
C SER A 657 -19.72 26.53 21.75
N LEU A 658 -18.71 26.55 22.63
CA LEU A 658 -18.13 25.32 23.19
C LEU A 658 -19.14 24.53 24.03
N THR A 659 -19.98 25.23 24.80
CA THR A 659 -21.06 24.62 25.59
C THR A 659 -22.12 23.98 24.70
N GLN A 660 -22.48 24.65 23.60
CA GLN A 660 -23.43 24.13 22.62
C GLN A 660 -22.89 22.87 21.93
N LEU A 661 -21.62 22.86 21.53
CA LEU A 661 -20.97 21.69 20.93
C LEU A 661 -20.94 20.50 21.89
N ASP A 662 -20.50 20.70 23.14
CA ASP A 662 -20.46 19.64 24.15
C ASP A 662 -21.86 19.05 24.40
N THR A 663 -22.86 19.92 24.49
CA THR A 663 -24.25 19.52 24.70
C THR A 663 -24.80 18.75 23.50
N ALA A 664 -24.59 19.25 22.28
CA ALA A 664 -25.05 18.61 21.06
C ALA A 664 -24.40 17.23 20.86
N LEU A 665 -23.10 17.10 21.13
CA LEU A 665 -22.41 15.80 21.11
C LEU A 665 -23.03 14.82 22.11
N LYS A 666 -23.42 15.26 23.30
CA LYS A 666 -24.13 14.38 24.27
C LYS A 666 -25.50 13.95 23.73
N MET A 667 -26.22 14.87 23.11
CA MET A 667 -27.59 14.64 22.63
C MET A 667 -27.66 13.75 21.40
N LEU A 668 -26.64 13.74 20.53
CA LEU A 668 -26.68 13.08 19.22
C LEU A 668 -25.90 11.76 19.16
N PHE A 669 -25.19 11.38 20.24
CA PHE A 669 -24.35 10.19 20.26
C PHE A 669 -25.19 8.90 20.29
N VAL A 670 -24.85 7.96 19.40
CA VAL A 670 -25.48 6.64 19.30
C VAL A 670 -24.49 5.58 19.77
N GLU A 671 -24.72 5.06 20.98
CA GLU A 671 -23.80 4.12 21.64
C GLU A 671 -23.56 2.84 20.82
N LYS A 672 -24.61 2.35 20.13
CA LYS A 672 -24.55 1.11 19.34
C LYS A 672 -23.53 1.16 18.20
N THR A 673 -23.41 2.30 17.53
CA THR A 673 -22.55 2.47 16.35
C THR A 673 -21.25 3.21 16.67
N GLY A 674 -21.19 3.89 17.82
CA GLY A 674 -20.12 4.82 18.15
C GLY A 674 -20.18 6.14 17.35
N LEU A 675 -21.22 6.34 16.55
CA LEU A 675 -21.39 7.49 15.67
C LEU A 675 -22.43 8.47 16.23
N TYR A 676 -22.70 9.54 15.48
CA TYR A 676 -23.68 10.55 15.82
C TYR A 676 -24.84 10.52 14.81
N ALA A 677 -26.07 10.62 15.30
CA ALA A 677 -27.25 10.75 14.45
C ALA A 677 -27.19 12.06 13.65
N HIS A 678 -27.73 12.10 12.43
CA HIS A 678 -27.79 13.32 11.62
C HIS A 678 -28.52 14.44 12.37
N ALA A 679 -29.65 14.13 13.02
CA ALA A 679 -30.38 15.11 13.81
C ALA A 679 -31.10 14.50 15.01
N ILE A 680 -31.47 15.38 15.94
CA ILE A 680 -32.37 15.12 17.06
C ILE A 680 -33.48 16.17 17.11
N ASP A 681 -34.72 15.74 17.31
CA ASP A 681 -35.82 16.58 17.78
C ASP A 681 -35.96 16.40 19.30
N GLU A 682 -35.51 17.39 20.07
CA GLU A 682 -35.57 17.32 21.54
C GLU A 682 -37.01 17.23 22.06
N ALA A 683 -37.98 17.75 21.31
CA ALA A 683 -39.39 17.64 21.66
C ALA A 683 -40.03 16.31 21.25
N LYS A 684 -39.35 15.50 20.42
CA LYS A 684 -39.78 14.18 19.96
C LYS A 684 -41.15 14.19 19.28
N MET A 685 -41.42 15.23 18.51
CA MET A 685 -42.69 15.45 17.82
C MET A 685 -42.60 15.16 16.32
N GLN A 686 -41.40 15.11 15.75
CA GLN A 686 -41.21 14.87 14.33
C GLN A 686 -41.44 13.40 13.94
N PRO A 687 -42.20 13.10 12.87
CA PRO A 687 -42.45 11.71 12.48
C PRO A 687 -41.22 10.95 11.96
N TRP A 688 -40.12 11.64 11.62
CA TRP A 688 -38.87 11.02 11.18
C TRP A 688 -37.98 10.60 12.34
N CYS A 689 -38.28 11.03 13.57
CA CYS A 689 -37.43 10.79 14.72
C CYS A 689 -37.90 9.57 15.50
N ASP A 690 -36.95 8.88 16.12
CA ASP A 690 -37.24 7.82 17.06
C ASP A 690 -38.01 8.38 18.28
N PRO A 691 -39.14 7.79 18.69
CA PRO A 691 -40.00 8.36 19.72
C PRO A 691 -39.39 8.34 21.13
N GLU A 692 -38.38 7.50 21.37
CA GLU A 692 -37.73 7.39 22.69
C GLU A 692 -36.54 8.35 22.80
N THR A 693 -35.72 8.44 21.76
CA THR A 693 -34.47 9.21 21.75
C THR A 693 -34.64 10.59 21.12
N GLY A 694 -35.57 10.74 20.18
CA GLY A 694 -35.71 11.91 19.32
C GLY A 694 -34.74 11.94 18.14
N MET A 695 -33.89 10.91 17.96
CA MET A 695 -32.83 10.90 16.94
C MET A 695 -33.33 10.39 15.58
N SER A 696 -32.66 10.81 14.50
CA SER A 696 -32.82 10.23 13.16
C SER A 696 -32.21 8.82 13.08
N HIS A 697 -32.70 7.99 12.15
CA HIS A 697 -32.38 6.55 12.13
C HIS A 697 -30.99 6.18 11.58
N ALA A 698 -30.60 6.70 10.42
CA ALA A 698 -29.36 6.31 9.74
C ALA A 698 -28.22 7.33 9.89
N HIS A 699 -26.97 6.87 9.80
CA HIS A 699 -25.79 7.72 9.88
C HIS A 699 -25.37 8.24 8.50
N TRP A 700 -25.93 9.39 8.13
CA TRP A 700 -25.58 10.06 6.88
C TRP A 700 -24.15 10.63 6.93
N SER A 701 -23.31 10.19 6.01
CA SER A 701 -21.88 10.49 6.04
C SER A 701 -21.56 11.98 5.97
N ARG A 702 -22.27 12.77 5.15
CA ARG A 702 -22.01 14.22 5.08
C ARG A 702 -22.38 14.95 6.38
N SER A 703 -23.42 14.51 7.11
CA SER A 703 -23.73 15.11 8.43
C SER A 703 -22.59 14.89 9.44
N LEU A 704 -21.99 13.70 9.44
CA LEU A 704 -20.80 13.41 10.23
C LEU A 704 -19.59 14.19 9.72
N GLY A 705 -19.47 14.37 8.40
CA GLY A 705 -18.45 15.20 7.78
C GLY A 705 -18.48 16.63 8.32
N TRP A 706 -19.67 17.26 8.38
CA TRP A 706 -19.83 18.58 8.99
C TRP A 706 -19.37 18.62 10.45
N LEU A 707 -19.77 17.63 11.26
CA LEU A 707 -19.34 17.56 12.65
C LEU A 707 -17.81 17.45 12.77
N VAL A 708 -17.19 16.57 11.96
CA VAL A 708 -15.74 16.37 11.93
C VAL A 708 -15.03 17.68 11.61
N MET A 709 -15.46 18.40 10.57
CA MET A 709 -14.87 19.69 10.21
C MET A 709 -15.06 20.75 11.29
N ALA A 710 -16.24 20.78 11.93
CA ALA A 710 -16.52 21.71 13.03
C ALA A 710 -15.54 21.51 14.19
N LEU A 711 -15.31 20.26 14.59
CA LEU A 711 -14.47 19.97 15.76
C LEU A 711 -12.99 20.28 15.51
N VAL A 712 -12.45 19.97 14.32
CA VAL A 712 -11.04 20.29 14.04
C VAL A 712 -10.82 21.80 13.84
N ASP A 713 -11.76 22.50 13.20
CA ASP A 713 -11.69 23.95 13.04
C ASP A 713 -11.80 24.66 14.39
N VAL A 714 -12.71 24.21 15.26
CA VAL A 714 -12.86 24.78 16.61
C VAL A 714 -11.61 24.50 17.44
N ALA A 715 -11.05 23.28 17.38
CA ALA A 715 -9.82 22.94 18.08
C ALA A 715 -8.64 23.84 17.67
N GLU A 716 -8.51 24.13 16.38
CA GLU A 716 -7.53 25.09 15.87
C GLU A 716 -7.79 26.51 16.40
N LEU A 717 -9.04 26.99 16.32
CA LEU A 717 -9.40 28.35 16.70
C LEU A 717 -9.17 28.65 18.19
N VAL A 718 -9.54 27.72 19.08
CA VAL A 718 -9.52 27.97 20.54
C VAL A 718 -8.27 27.42 21.23
N GLY A 719 -7.49 26.59 20.55
CA GLY A 719 -6.32 25.92 21.11
C GLY A 719 -6.65 24.79 22.09
N PRO A 720 -5.65 24.01 22.51
CA PRO A 720 -5.84 22.76 23.24
C PRO A 720 -6.46 22.95 24.64
N GLU A 721 -6.16 24.06 25.33
CA GLU A 721 -6.66 24.30 26.69
C GLU A 721 -8.18 24.51 26.69
N ARG A 722 -8.69 25.38 25.82
CA ARG A 722 -10.13 25.65 25.71
C ARG A 722 -10.87 24.47 25.06
N PHE A 723 -10.21 23.72 24.19
CA PHE A 723 -10.79 22.56 23.52
C PHE A 723 -10.83 21.29 24.38
N ALA A 724 -10.12 21.26 25.52
CA ALA A 724 -9.98 20.08 26.37
C ALA A 724 -11.31 19.33 26.67
N PRO A 725 -12.45 20.00 26.95
CA PRO A 725 -13.72 19.32 27.20
C PRO A 725 -14.26 18.48 26.02
N LEU A 726 -13.90 18.86 24.78
CA LEU A 726 -14.34 18.20 23.54
C LEU A 726 -13.31 17.19 23.01
N ARG A 727 -12.07 17.25 23.52
CA ARG A 727 -10.92 16.55 22.95
C ARG A 727 -11.13 15.05 22.84
N ASP A 728 -11.47 14.37 23.92
CA ASP A 728 -11.53 12.90 23.94
C ASP A 728 -12.61 12.36 23.00
N ARG A 729 -13.76 13.04 22.92
CA ARG A 729 -14.84 12.69 21.99
C ARG A 729 -14.45 12.93 20.54
N THR A 730 -13.68 13.99 20.29
CA THR A 730 -13.17 14.31 18.95
C THR A 730 -12.16 13.27 18.50
N VAL A 731 -11.19 12.91 19.36
CA VAL A 731 -10.22 11.83 19.10
C VAL A 731 -10.94 10.52 18.79
N LYS A 732 -11.94 10.18 19.60
CA LYS A 732 -12.75 8.99 19.37
C LYS A 732 -13.52 9.05 18.04
N LEU A 733 -14.19 10.16 17.74
CA LEU A 733 -14.94 10.32 16.49
C LEU A 733 -14.03 10.18 15.26
N LEU A 734 -12.86 10.82 15.26
CA LEU A 734 -11.91 10.72 14.14
C LEU A 734 -11.45 9.28 13.92
N ALA A 735 -11.15 8.56 15.01
CA ALA A 735 -10.79 7.14 14.94
C ALA A 735 -11.96 6.26 14.45
N ASP A 736 -13.18 6.50 14.96
CA ASP A 736 -14.37 5.76 14.56
C ASP A 736 -14.67 6.00 13.07
N VAL A 737 -14.69 7.26 12.60
CA VAL A 737 -14.85 7.59 11.18
C VAL A 737 -13.79 6.89 10.34
N ALA A 738 -12.51 6.95 10.72
CA ALA A 738 -11.44 6.26 10.01
C ALA A 738 -11.68 4.74 9.89
N SER A 739 -12.29 4.12 10.90
CA SER A 739 -12.62 2.68 10.87
C SER A 739 -13.71 2.29 9.86
N TYR A 740 -14.56 3.22 9.45
CA TYR A 740 -15.60 2.99 8.43
C TYR A 740 -15.08 3.16 6.99
N ARG A 741 -13.79 3.46 6.80
CA ARG A 741 -13.18 3.64 5.48
C ARG A 741 -13.19 2.32 4.70
N ARG A 742 -13.60 2.37 3.44
CA ARG A 742 -13.67 1.19 2.55
C ARG A 742 -12.31 0.89 1.90
N PRO A 743 -12.08 -0.35 1.41
CA PRO A 743 -10.82 -0.70 0.73
C PRO A 743 -10.47 0.19 -0.46
N GLU A 744 -11.47 0.80 -1.10
CA GLU A 744 -11.31 1.78 -2.18
C GLU A 744 -10.81 3.16 -1.69
N GLY A 745 -10.68 3.35 -0.37
CA GLY A 745 -10.10 4.54 0.25
C GLY A 745 -11.10 5.64 0.63
N LEU A 746 -12.40 5.42 0.43
CA LEU A 746 -13.47 6.42 0.67
C LEU A 746 -14.55 5.90 1.64
N TRP A 747 -15.56 6.72 1.91
CA TRP A 747 -16.69 6.40 2.80
C TRP A 747 -18.01 6.34 2.04
N LEU A 748 -18.93 5.53 2.56
CA LEU A 748 -20.26 5.34 1.98
C LEU A 748 -21.20 6.50 2.33
N GLN A 749 -22.25 6.72 1.52
CA GLN A 749 -23.33 7.69 1.78
C GLN A 749 -24.05 7.40 3.11
N VAL A 750 -24.38 6.13 3.37
CA VAL A 750 -24.86 5.65 4.68
C VAL A 750 -23.75 4.85 5.31
N LEU A 751 -23.18 5.37 6.40
CA LEU A 751 -21.87 4.94 6.89
C LEU A 751 -21.90 3.55 7.54
N ASP A 752 -22.98 3.25 8.27
CA ASP A 752 -23.15 2.07 9.11
C ASP A 752 -23.90 0.93 8.44
N GLU A 753 -24.40 1.13 7.21
CA GLU A 753 -25.13 0.12 6.45
C GLU A 753 -24.40 -0.23 5.13
N PRO A 754 -23.25 -0.94 5.18
CA PRO A 754 -22.46 -1.24 3.99
C PRO A 754 -23.16 -2.15 2.98
N GLU A 755 -24.09 -2.97 3.44
CA GLU A 755 -24.86 -3.91 2.61
C GLU A 755 -26.18 -3.31 2.09
N LEU A 756 -26.45 -2.02 2.36
CA LEU A 756 -27.66 -1.35 1.90
C LEU A 756 -27.66 -1.25 0.37
N GLU A 757 -28.74 -1.74 -0.24
CA GLU A 757 -28.91 -1.69 -1.69
C GLU A 757 -28.84 -0.25 -2.22
N GLY A 758 -27.99 -0.04 -3.23
CA GLY A 758 -27.79 1.26 -3.87
C GLY A 758 -26.86 2.21 -3.11
N ASN A 759 -26.35 1.83 -1.93
CA ASN A 759 -25.34 2.61 -1.22
C ASN A 759 -24.08 2.78 -2.09
N TYR A 760 -23.34 3.86 -1.89
CA TYR A 760 -22.25 4.26 -2.78
C TYR A 760 -21.19 5.05 -2.04
N LEU A 761 -19.96 5.03 -2.56
CA LEU A 761 -18.87 5.88 -2.07
C LEU A 761 -19.20 7.33 -2.38
N GLU A 762 -19.41 8.12 -1.33
CA GLU A 762 -19.88 9.50 -1.44
C GLU A 762 -18.71 10.46 -1.25
N THR A 763 -18.46 11.27 -2.26
CA THR A 763 -17.20 12.01 -2.38
C THR A 763 -17.18 13.31 -1.58
N SER A 764 -18.32 13.95 -1.31
CA SER A 764 -18.36 15.18 -0.52
C SER A 764 -18.02 14.92 0.95
N ALA A 765 -18.64 13.92 1.56
CA ALA A 765 -18.35 13.45 2.91
C ALA A 765 -16.93 12.89 2.99
N SER A 766 -16.48 12.13 1.99
CA SER A 766 -15.10 11.65 1.94
C SER A 766 -14.10 12.80 1.95
N ALA A 767 -14.34 13.89 1.20
CA ALA A 767 -13.50 15.08 1.25
C ALA A 767 -13.50 15.75 2.64
N MET A 768 -14.65 15.84 3.31
CA MET A 768 -14.75 16.34 4.68
C MET A 768 -13.98 15.49 5.69
N PHE A 769 -14.07 14.16 5.58
CA PHE A 769 -13.34 13.24 6.43
C PHE A 769 -11.84 13.31 6.19
N VAL A 770 -11.40 13.37 4.93
CA VAL A 770 -9.97 13.53 4.60
C VAL A 770 -9.44 14.84 5.17
N TYR A 771 -10.14 15.97 4.98
CA TYR A 771 -9.78 17.24 5.62
C TYR A 771 -9.68 17.11 7.15
N GLY A 772 -10.72 16.54 7.77
CA GLY A 772 -10.77 16.36 9.22
C GLY A 772 -9.68 15.46 9.79
N LEU A 773 -9.32 14.38 9.10
CA LEU A 773 -8.26 13.46 9.52
C LEU A 773 -6.87 14.09 9.33
N LEU A 774 -6.63 14.78 8.21
CA LEU A 774 -5.38 15.52 7.97
C LEU A 774 -5.18 16.61 9.01
N LYS A 775 -6.21 17.43 9.24
CA LYS A 775 -6.16 18.51 10.24
C LYS A 775 -6.12 17.96 11.67
N GLY A 776 -6.83 16.87 11.93
CA GLY A 776 -6.78 16.15 13.19
C GLY A 776 -5.39 15.63 13.51
N ALA A 777 -4.66 15.09 12.53
CA ALA A 777 -3.28 14.65 12.71
C ALA A 777 -2.34 15.83 13.03
N GLU A 778 -2.49 16.94 12.32
CA GLU A 778 -1.75 18.18 12.60
C GLU A 778 -1.97 18.68 14.03
N LEU A 779 -3.21 18.62 14.54
CA LEU A 779 -3.58 19.08 15.88
C LEU A 779 -3.35 18.02 16.98
N GLY A 780 -2.77 16.86 16.64
CA GLY A 780 -2.58 15.74 17.57
C GLY A 780 -3.90 15.16 18.11
N LEU A 781 -4.98 15.27 17.35
CA LEU A 781 -6.30 14.69 17.61
C LEU A 781 -6.51 13.34 16.91
N TYR A 782 -5.65 12.99 15.95
CA TYR A 782 -5.69 11.72 15.22
C TYR A 782 -4.28 11.17 15.04
N ASP A 783 -4.06 9.90 15.34
CA ASP A 783 -2.76 9.22 15.31
C ASP A 783 -2.66 8.13 14.22
N GLY A 784 -3.69 7.99 13.37
CA GLY A 784 -3.70 7.03 12.27
C GLY A 784 -2.94 7.53 11.03
N ASP A 785 -2.71 6.62 10.07
CA ASP A 785 -2.01 6.95 8.83
C ASP A 785 -2.85 7.90 7.96
N VAL A 786 -2.20 8.99 7.53
CA VAL A 786 -2.77 10.02 6.68
C VAL A 786 -2.13 10.08 5.28
N ALA A 787 -1.08 9.30 5.02
CA ALA A 787 -0.22 9.46 3.85
C ALA A 787 -0.97 9.33 2.51
N MET A 788 -1.91 8.37 2.43
CA MET A 788 -2.66 8.08 1.20
C MET A 788 -4.06 8.71 1.16
N LEU A 789 -4.51 9.39 2.23
CA LEU A 789 -5.91 9.85 2.34
C LEU A 789 -6.33 10.76 1.19
N PHE A 790 -5.49 11.74 0.85
CA PHE A 790 -5.79 12.70 -0.20
C PHE A 790 -5.61 12.11 -1.60
N ASP A 791 -4.60 11.27 -1.80
CA ASP A 791 -4.34 10.63 -3.08
C ASP A 791 -5.47 9.63 -3.44
N ASP A 792 -5.97 8.86 -2.47
CA ASP A 792 -7.10 7.95 -2.67
C ASP A 792 -8.40 8.72 -2.98
N LEU A 793 -8.66 9.82 -2.26
CA LEU A 793 -9.81 10.69 -2.52
C LEU A 793 -9.79 11.22 -3.96
N THR A 794 -8.67 11.81 -4.38
CA THR A 794 -8.55 12.45 -5.69
C THR A 794 -8.57 11.43 -6.81
N ALA A 795 -7.95 10.26 -6.63
CA ALA A 795 -7.96 9.17 -7.61
C ALA A 795 -9.38 8.63 -7.89
N TYR A 796 -10.26 8.65 -6.90
CA TYR A 796 -11.65 8.19 -7.08
C TYR A 796 -12.60 9.32 -7.52
N ALA A 797 -12.50 10.48 -6.85
CA ALA A 797 -13.50 11.53 -6.91
C ALA A 797 -13.39 12.39 -8.17
N LEU A 798 -12.18 12.59 -8.70
CA LEU A 798 -11.97 13.37 -9.91
C LEU A 798 -12.04 12.46 -11.14
N ARG A 799 -13.02 12.72 -12.01
CA ARG A 799 -13.23 11.98 -13.25
C ARG A 799 -13.53 12.93 -14.40
N GLU A 800 -13.26 12.48 -15.62
CA GLU A 800 -13.66 13.22 -16.81
C GLU A 800 -15.17 13.06 -17.05
N VAL A 801 -15.90 14.17 -17.10
CA VAL A 801 -17.31 14.27 -17.45
C VAL A 801 -17.44 15.26 -18.59
N GLU A 802 -17.96 14.81 -19.74
CA GLU A 802 -18.13 15.64 -20.95
C GLU A 802 -16.83 16.36 -21.39
N GLY A 803 -15.68 15.70 -21.25
CA GLY A 803 -14.37 16.25 -21.65
C GLY A 803 -13.77 17.25 -20.66
N LYS A 804 -14.30 17.34 -19.43
CA LYS A 804 -13.77 18.20 -18.37
C LYS A 804 -13.56 17.40 -17.08
N PRO A 805 -12.52 17.72 -16.29
CA PRO A 805 -12.38 17.15 -14.95
C PRO A 805 -13.53 17.65 -14.05
N SER A 806 -14.19 16.71 -13.39
CA SER A 806 -15.31 16.96 -12.47
C SER A 806 -15.18 16.11 -11.21
N MET A 807 -15.59 16.65 -10.07
CA MET A 807 -15.77 15.89 -8.83
C MET A 807 -17.14 15.20 -8.90
N VAL A 808 -17.18 13.87 -8.87
CA VAL A 808 -18.40 13.07 -9.12
C VAL A 808 -18.92 12.36 -7.88
N GLU A 809 -20.09 11.71 -7.97
CA GLU A 809 -20.69 10.88 -6.89
C GLU A 809 -20.98 11.65 -5.60
N MET A 810 -21.46 12.88 -5.73
CA MET A 810 -21.81 13.74 -4.60
C MET A 810 -23.31 13.65 -4.32
N CYS A 811 -23.73 13.44 -3.07
CA CYS A 811 -25.13 13.62 -2.69
C CYS A 811 -25.50 15.11 -2.88
N TRP A 812 -26.55 15.43 -3.63
CA TRP A 812 -26.91 16.83 -3.90
C TRP A 812 -27.43 17.56 -2.65
N VAL A 813 -28.46 17.00 -2.03
CA VAL A 813 -29.10 17.53 -0.82
C VAL A 813 -29.76 16.38 -0.07
N ALA A 814 -29.66 16.40 1.26
CA ALA A 814 -30.44 15.54 2.13
C ALA A 814 -30.91 16.36 3.34
N GLY A 815 -31.95 15.90 4.02
CA GLY A 815 -32.53 16.56 5.19
C GLY A 815 -33.63 15.72 5.80
N LEU A 816 -34.36 16.26 6.77
CA LEU A 816 -35.40 15.52 7.50
C LEU A 816 -36.74 16.26 7.50
N GLY A 817 -37.84 15.50 7.55
CA GLY A 817 -39.20 16.02 7.51
C GLY A 817 -39.65 16.50 6.13
N TRP A 818 -40.80 17.18 6.09
CA TRP A 818 -41.41 17.63 4.84
C TRP A 818 -40.61 18.73 4.14
N PHE A 819 -40.32 18.52 2.86
CA PHE A 819 -39.74 19.53 1.98
C PHE A 819 -40.19 19.30 0.54
N GLU A 820 -40.70 20.35 -0.11
CA GLU A 820 -41.16 20.31 -1.52
C GLU A 820 -42.10 19.13 -1.85
N GLY A 821 -43.00 18.79 -0.93
CA GLY A 821 -43.99 17.71 -1.14
C GLY A 821 -43.43 16.29 -0.97
N ARG A 822 -42.17 16.13 -0.56
CA ARG A 822 -41.57 14.83 -0.20
C ARG A 822 -41.35 14.76 1.30
N PHE A 823 -41.72 13.64 1.91
CA PHE A 823 -41.37 13.34 3.30
C PHE A 823 -40.00 12.66 3.33
N ARG A 824 -39.10 13.20 4.15
CA ARG A 824 -37.73 12.71 4.32
C ARG A 824 -37.63 12.07 5.70
N ASP A 825 -37.68 10.74 5.72
CA ASP A 825 -37.86 9.97 6.96
C ASP A 825 -36.56 9.65 7.70
N GLY A 826 -35.39 9.96 7.11
CA GLY A 826 -34.10 9.72 7.76
C GLY A 826 -33.65 8.26 7.78
N THR A 827 -34.26 7.40 6.98
CA THR A 827 -33.85 6.00 6.80
C THR A 827 -32.69 5.87 5.80
N GLY A 828 -31.95 4.75 5.86
CA GLY A 828 -30.91 4.44 4.87
C GLY A 828 -31.40 4.53 3.42
N PRO A 829 -32.52 3.86 3.05
CA PRO A 829 -33.11 3.95 1.71
C PRO A 829 -33.44 5.39 1.28
N TYR A 830 -33.90 6.24 2.20
CA TYR A 830 -34.12 7.66 1.90
C TYR A 830 -32.81 8.36 1.50
N TYR A 831 -31.74 8.24 2.29
CA TYR A 831 -30.47 8.90 1.97
C TYR A 831 -29.85 8.42 0.66
N VAL A 832 -30.00 7.13 0.34
CA VAL A 832 -29.51 6.55 -0.92
C VAL A 832 -30.34 7.01 -2.13
N SER A 833 -31.63 7.33 -1.91
CA SER A 833 -32.52 7.82 -2.97
C SER A 833 -32.29 9.29 -3.37
N GLU A 834 -31.43 10.03 -2.65
CA GLU A 834 -31.11 11.40 -3.04
C GLU A 834 -30.26 11.46 -4.31
N ARG A 835 -30.46 12.54 -5.08
CA ARG A 835 -29.79 12.72 -6.37
C ARG A 835 -28.28 12.79 -6.19
N ARG A 836 -27.56 12.09 -7.07
CA ARG A 836 -26.12 12.23 -7.24
C ARG A 836 -25.79 13.30 -8.28
N VAL A 837 -24.85 14.17 -7.96
CA VAL A 837 -24.42 15.28 -8.80
C VAL A 837 -22.89 15.34 -8.87
N SER A 838 -22.41 16.17 -9.78
CA SER A 838 -21.00 16.53 -9.89
C SER A 838 -20.82 18.03 -9.64
N ASP A 839 -19.63 18.42 -9.20
CA ASP A 839 -19.22 19.82 -9.05
C ASP A 839 -20.20 20.68 -8.21
N ASP A 840 -20.75 20.11 -7.12
CA ASP A 840 -21.55 20.90 -6.17
C ASP A 840 -20.66 21.49 -5.06
N ALA A 841 -20.90 22.74 -4.68
CA ALA A 841 -20.13 23.46 -3.66
C ALA A 841 -19.94 22.68 -2.35
N LYS A 842 -20.93 21.86 -1.96
CA LYS A 842 -20.93 21.11 -0.70
C LYS A 842 -19.86 20.01 -0.65
N GLY A 843 -19.23 19.65 -1.77
CA GLY A 843 -18.05 18.79 -1.77
C GLY A 843 -16.82 19.42 -2.41
N VAL A 844 -16.96 20.32 -3.38
CA VAL A 844 -15.80 21.04 -3.95
C VAL A 844 -15.13 21.93 -2.91
N GLY A 845 -15.91 22.63 -2.08
CA GLY A 845 -15.37 23.40 -0.95
C GLY A 845 -14.56 22.52 0.00
N PRO A 846 -15.11 21.43 0.56
CA PRO A 846 -14.34 20.46 1.34
C PRO A 846 -13.13 19.85 0.63
N LEU A 847 -13.19 19.64 -0.69
CA LEU A 847 -12.03 19.17 -1.47
C LEU A 847 -10.91 20.22 -1.49
N MET A 848 -11.25 21.51 -1.64
CA MET A 848 -10.28 22.61 -1.49
C MET A 848 -9.66 22.63 -0.08
N MET A 849 -10.48 22.43 0.98
CA MET A 849 -9.99 22.36 2.36
C MET A 849 -9.03 21.17 2.56
N ALA A 850 -9.38 20.00 2.04
CA ALA A 850 -8.54 18.80 2.09
C ALA A 850 -7.22 19.01 1.33
N ALA A 851 -7.27 19.66 0.15
CA ALA A 851 -6.09 20.00 -0.63
C ALA A 851 -5.15 20.94 0.14
N ALA A 852 -5.70 22.00 0.75
CA ALA A 852 -4.94 22.92 1.58
C ALA A 852 -4.27 22.22 2.77
N ALA A 853 -5.00 21.33 3.47
CA ALA A 853 -4.45 20.56 4.59
C ALA A 853 -3.31 19.62 4.14
N GLU A 854 -3.45 18.99 2.97
CA GLU A 854 -2.41 18.13 2.39
C GLU A 854 -1.16 18.92 1.97
N ILE A 855 -1.33 20.08 1.36
CA ILE A 855 -0.23 21.00 1.01
C ILE A 855 0.53 21.41 2.28
N ALA A 856 -0.19 21.85 3.31
CA ALA A 856 0.40 22.23 4.58
C ALA A 856 1.12 21.06 5.27
N ARG A 857 0.57 19.83 5.19
CA ARG A 857 1.23 18.62 5.69
C ARG A 857 2.54 18.35 4.97
N LYS A 858 2.54 18.36 3.63
CA LYS A 858 3.73 18.13 2.80
C LYS A 858 4.82 19.19 3.00
N ALA A 859 4.46 20.41 3.36
CA ALA A 859 5.42 21.47 3.67
C ALA A 859 6.13 21.28 5.04
N ARG A 860 5.58 20.46 5.95
CA ARG A 860 6.11 20.22 7.31
C ARG A 860 6.95 18.94 7.44
N GLY A 861 6.79 17.99 6.51
CA GLY A 861 7.56 16.75 6.45
C GLY A 861 8.72 16.87 5.47
#